data_AF-A0A346Y4H3-F1
#
_entry.id   AF-A0A346Y4H3-F1
#
_cell.length_a   1.000
_cell.length_b   1.000
_cell.length_c   1.000
_cell.angle_alpha   90.00
_cell.angle_beta   90.00
_cell.angle_gamma   90.00
#
_symmetry.space_group_name_H-M   'P 1'
#
loop_
_entity.id
_entity.type
_entity.pdbx_description
1 polymer ?
#
loop_
_entity_poly.entity_id
_entity_poly.type
_entity_poly.pdbx_seq_one_letter_code
_entity_poly.pdbx_strand_id
1 'polypeptide(L)'
;MASRVPALLPLVALLTLLGVLAALVSTAPASRAQSTTTSDALLVVKSEETPSNVELAVRLSEATPLPDTTTVVMGRSDVFADSLASGVLQSRSPLLLVPPQGPVPDRVVAELQRLGADRVILLGGTSAIGEIVEQQLAGTYTVERRAGTTRIETATTIAAIDAPQATTAVLARAFPSSGADQSQAFADALAAGGMAAELEAPVLLTSTDALPASTRDYLASSTIDEVLIVGGTAAISQAVEDEVRGMGMATERISGPTRFDTAVAVADQLGAQGADDVERVTLVEGQGADAWAGGFAAAAHSAHFDAPIVLASGDALPAPTSTFLAANTGGFAVPTAATDDPVLTCVTPIAACETARVDLGLPASANVLFVPASATTLTPGQEVTVTVEGGSTAFAQTAEVTLDGTCLDQPASAPLEQGTFTVTTSASLPEPCTLVVGVPLSNGSTQTTTATYPGGTMSGTVRSATTDEPVVGATVALSSGATTTTGPAGEYAFTDLPGGSYTVTATADGYVPGAPTTVSVEPAQDTATTLLLSPELAAGSLRIVLSWDDNPADLDSHLWTPESQPYHVYYGPRGSLDACPFAALDIDDVSGFGPETVTISQAVAGTYRYAVHRFSGGETLSQSNAVVQVFDSAGLVAEMAVPLNGTAEHTWWHVFDLDAVNGSLVPANRLLADEAAVAPYAVPNAC
;
A
#
# COMPACT_ATOMS: atom_id res chain seq x y z
N MET A 1 -44.10 29.50 -64.73
CA MET A 1 -43.47 28.31 -65.34
C MET A 1 -42.78 27.52 -64.24
N ALA A 2 -42.92 26.21 -64.33
CA ALA A 2 -42.57 25.13 -63.38
C ALA A 2 -41.15 25.23 -62.77
N SER A 3 -40.76 24.56 -61.68
CA SER A 3 -41.18 23.21 -61.24
C SER A 3 -40.64 22.85 -59.84
N ARG A 4 -41.55 22.37 -58.97
CA ARG A 4 -41.52 21.14 -58.13
C ARG A 4 -40.39 20.87 -57.08
N VAL A 5 -40.69 21.07 -55.78
CA VAL A 5 -41.21 20.08 -54.75
C VAL A 5 -40.38 18.79 -54.52
N PRO A 6 -40.31 18.12 -53.32
CA PRO A 6 -40.88 18.36 -51.95
C PRO A 6 -39.99 18.06 -50.69
N ALA A 7 -40.55 18.43 -49.52
CA ALA A 7 -40.68 17.70 -48.24
C ALA A 7 -39.50 17.46 -47.27
N LEU A 8 -39.65 18.04 -46.08
CA LEU A 8 -39.39 17.38 -44.79
C LEU A 8 -40.40 17.90 -43.73
N LEU A 9 -41.19 16.98 -43.16
CA LEU A 9 -41.88 17.17 -41.86
C LEU A 9 -40.87 16.87 -40.73
N PRO A 10 -40.91 17.57 -39.58
CA PRO A 10 -40.34 17.07 -38.35
C PRO A 10 -41.40 16.33 -37.52
N LEU A 11 -41.06 15.13 -37.05
CA LEU A 11 -41.80 14.37 -36.04
C LEU A 11 -41.20 14.72 -34.68
N VAL A 12 -42.02 15.23 -33.77
CA VAL A 12 -41.69 15.48 -32.36
C VAL A 12 -41.67 14.13 -31.63
N ALA A 13 -40.54 13.79 -31.01
CA ALA A 13 -40.40 12.62 -30.15
C ALA A 13 -39.88 13.04 -28.76
N LEU A 14 -40.78 12.89 -27.79
CA LEU A 14 -40.62 12.52 -26.37
C LEU A 14 -39.26 12.77 -25.66
N LEU A 15 -39.28 13.70 -24.69
CA LEU A 15 -38.29 13.80 -23.62
C LEU A 15 -38.50 12.68 -22.58
N THR A 16 -37.48 11.88 -22.33
CA THR A 16 -37.27 11.18 -21.05
C THR A 16 -35.83 11.41 -20.62
N LEU A 17 -35.66 12.25 -19.59
CA LEU A 17 -34.40 12.60 -18.95
C LEU A 17 -34.12 11.55 -17.85
N LEU A 18 -33.27 10.57 -18.14
CA LEU A 18 -32.65 9.73 -17.11
C LEU A 18 -31.29 10.37 -16.75
N GLY A 19 -31.23 11.06 -15.62
CA GLY A 19 -29.98 11.52 -15.02
C GLY A 19 -29.35 10.39 -14.22
N VAL A 20 -28.31 9.77 -14.77
CA VAL A 20 -27.42 8.88 -14.01
C VAL A 20 -26.41 9.78 -13.32
N LEU A 21 -26.56 9.94 -12.01
CA LEU A 21 -25.58 10.56 -11.13
C LEU A 21 -24.50 9.50 -10.86
N ALA A 22 -23.43 9.49 -11.65
CA ALA A 22 -22.24 8.71 -11.35
C ALA A 22 -21.48 9.42 -10.21
N ALA A 23 -21.63 8.93 -8.98
CA ALA A 23 -20.76 9.30 -7.88
C ALA A 23 -19.36 8.73 -8.19
N LEU A 24 -18.41 9.62 -8.48
CA LEU A 24 -16.99 9.27 -8.44
C LEU A 24 -16.60 9.04 -6.98
N VAL A 25 -16.74 7.80 -6.52
CA VAL A 25 -15.95 7.32 -5.38
C VAL A 25 -14.52 7.21 -5.89
N SER A 26 -13.63 7.97 -5.26
CA SER A 26 -12.18 7.84 -5.43
C SER A 26 -11.78 6.44 -4.97
N THR A 27 -11.74 5.48 -5.90
CA THR A 27 -11.07 4.19 -5.69
C THR A 27 -9.59 4.47 -5.53
N ALA A 28 -9.07 4.29 -4.31
CA ALA A 28 -7.64 4.08 -4.11
C ALA A 28 -7.19 2.92 -5.03
N PRO A 29 -5.99 2.96 -5.63
CA PRO A 29 -5.57 1.90 -6.52
C PRO A 29 -5.37 0.61 -5.71
N ALA A 30 -6.17 -0.41 -6.02
CA ALA A 30 -5.80 -1.78 -5.70
C ALA A 30 -4.61 -2.15 -6.60
N SER A 31 -3.37 -2.05 -6.09
CA SER A 31 -2.20 -2.51 -6.86
C SER A 31 -1.11 -3.09 -5.96
N ARG A 32 -1.36 -4.27 -5.39
CA ARG A 32 -0.26 -5.10 -4.81
C ARG A 32 -0.55 -6.59 -4.69
N ALA A 33 -1.65 -7.06 -5.23
CA ALA A 33 -2.05 -8.42 -4.98
C ALA A 33 -1.45 -9.44 -5.93
N GLN A 34 -0.74 -9.02 -6.98
CA GLN A 34 -0.03 -9.95 -7.86
C GLN A 34 1.37 -9.46 -8.16
N SER A 35 2.34 -10.37 -8.07
CA SER A 35 3.73 -10.11 -8.45
C SER A 35 4.28 -11.24 -9.29
N THR A 36 5.03 -10.90 -10.33
CA THR A 36 5.68 -11.86 -11.23
C THR A 36 7.18 -11.65 -11.23
N THR A 37 7.95 -12.72 -11.05
CA THR A 37 9.42 -12.74 -11.12
C THR A 37 9.88 -13.92 -11.97
N THR A 38 11.12 -13.86 -12.47
CA THR A 38 11.74 -14.99 -13.18
C THR A 38 13.12 -15.27 -12.59
N SER A 39 13.54 -16.54 -12.54
CA SER A 39 14.84 -16.88 -11.94
C SER A 39 16.04 -16.48 -12.82
N ASP A 40 15.82 -16.15 -14.10
CA ASP A 40 16.84 -15.64 -15.01
C ASP A 40 17.07 -14.12 -14.89
N ALA A 41 16.20 -13.39 -14.19
CA ALA A 41 16.30 -11.95 -14.04
C ALA A 41 15.98 -11.49 -12.61
N LEU A 42 16.92 -10.75 -12.02
CA LEU A 42 16.74 -10.15 -10.71
C LEU A 42 16.03 -8.81 -10.83
N LEU A 43 14.80 -8.77 -10.35
CA LEU A 43 13.96 -7.57 -10.36
C LEU A 43 14.14 -6.77 -9.07
N VAL A 44 14.94 -5.70 -9.13
CA VAL A 44 15.05 -4.70 -8.06
C VAL A 44 14.10 -3.54 -8.38
N VAL A 45 12.81 -3.86 -8.29
CA VAL A 45 11.74 -3.07 -8.90
C VAL A 45 11.55 -1.73 -8.21
N LYS A 46 11.32 -0.67 -9.01
CA LYS A 46 10.51 0.50 -8.63
C LYS A 46 9.04 0.25 -9.02
N SER A 47 8.20 -0.29 -8.13
CA SER A 47 6.80 -0.68 -8.43
C SER A 47 5.85 0.50 -8.70
N GLU A 48 4.59 0.22 -9.07
CA GLU A 48 3.53 1.22 -9.27
C GLU A 48 3.17 2.02 -8.00
N GLU A 49 3.45 1.48 -6.82
CA GLU A 49 3.85 2.30 -5.67
C GLU A 49 5.37 2.40 -5.69
N THR A 50 5.93 3.51 -6.20
CA THR A 50 7.38 3.64 -6.35
C THR A 50 8.04 3.47 -4.98
N PRO A 51 8.85 2.41 -4.74
CA PRO A 51 9.55 2.22 -3.50
C PRO A 51 10.44 3.44 -3.29
N SER A 52 10.49 3.87 -2.03
CA SER A 52 11.37 4.95 -1.65
C SER A 52 12.80 4.65 -2.11
N ASN A 53 13.57 5.70 -2.39
CA ASN A 53 14.99 5.58 -2.71
C ASN A 53 15.76 4.79 -1.63
N VAL A 54 15.31 4.85 -0.37
CA VAL A 54 15.84 4.04 0.73
C VAL A 54 15.64 2.55 0.47
N GLU A 55 14.40 2.13 0.22
CA GLU A 55 14.06 0.73 -0.02
C GLU A 55 14.75 0.18 -1.27
N LEU A 56 14.86 0.99 -2.32
CA LEU A 56 15.59 0.60 -3.54
C LEU A 56 17.05 0.28 -3.27
N ALA A 57 17.74 1.17 -2.53
CA ALA A 57 19.15 0.98 -2.19
C ALA A 57 19.37 -0.25 -1.29
N VAL A 58 18.47 -0.49 -0.34
CA VAL A 58 18.49 -1.71 0.50
C VAL A 58 18.32 -2.96 -0.35
N ARG A 59 17.35 -3.00 -1.27
CA ARG A 59 17.14 -4.16 -2.15
C ARG A 59 18.33 -4.43 -3.06
N LEU A 60 18.99 -3.40 -3.58
CA LEU A 60 20.22 -3.56 -4.35
C LEU A 60 21.35 -4.14 -3.51
N SER A 61 21.46 -3.73 -2.24
CA SER A 61 22.43 -4.29 -1.29
C SER A 61 22.11 -5.75 -0.94
N GLU A 62 20.84 -6.10 -0.72
CA GLU A 62 20.38 -7.49 -0.50
C GLU A 62 20.66 -8.37 -1.74
N ALA A 63 20.51 -7.81 -2.94
CA ALA A 63 20.80 -8.44 -4.23
C ALA A 63 22.29 -8.59 -4.55
N THR A 64 23.19 -7.93 -3.80
CA THR A 64 24.63 -7.95 -4.07
C THR A 64 25.34 -8.72 -2.96
N PRO A 65 25.83 -9.94 -3.24
CA PRO A 65 26.57 -10.70 -2.26
C PRO A 65 27.94 -10.06 -2.07
N LEU A 66 28.09 -9.26 -1.00
CA LEU A 66 29.36 -8.65 -0.61
C LEU A 66 29.95 -9.39 0.60
N PRO A 67 30.46 -10.62 0.44
CA PRO A 67 31.07 -11.34 1.55
C PRO A 67 32.26 -10.53 2.06
N ASP A 68 32.38 -10.43 3.39
CA ASP A 68 33.43 -9.69 4.10
C ASP A 68 33.36 -8.15 4.03
N THR A 69 32.27 -7.54 3.54
CA THR A 69 32.09 -6.09 3.64
C THR A 69 31.72 -5.66 5.06
N THR A 70 32.53 -4.81 5.67
CA THR A 70 32.24 -4.18 6.96
C THR A 70 32.02 -2.68 6.84
N THR A 71 32.14 -2.14 5.63
CA THR A 71 31.96 -0.71 5.35
C THR A 71 30.71 -0.50 4.51
N VAL A 72 29.86 0.44 4.94
CA VAL A 72 28.69 0.88 4.18
C VAL A 72 28.81 2.36 3.85
N VAL A 73 28.56 2.71 2.60
CA VAL A 73 28.51 4.10 2.13
C VAL A 73 27.08 4.60 2.29
N MET A 74 26.88 5.81 2.77
CA MET A 74 25.56 6.34 3.05
C MET A 74 25.37 7.73 2.46
N GLY A 75 24.38 7.84 1.57
CA GLY A 75 23.94 9.10 0.97
C GLY A 75 22.56 9.53 1.47
N ARG A 76 22.15 10.75 1.14
CA ARG A 76 20.78 11.23 1.39
C ARG A 76 19.80 10.71 0.34
N SER A 77 18.57 10.43 0.74
CA SER A 77 17.56 9.77 -0.10
C SER A 77 16.76 10.71 -1.01
N ASP A 78 16.89 12.03 -0.87
CA ASP A 78 16.08 13.03 -1.56
C ASP A 78 16.83 13.79 -2.66
N VAL A 79 18.17 13.88 -2.59
CA VAL A 79 19.00 14.54 -3.61
C VAL A 79 20.32 13.81 -3.81
N PHE A 80 20.72 13.65 -5.07
CA PHE A 80 21.89 12.87 -5.51
C PHE A 80 23.27 13.52 -5.33
N ALA A 81 23.32 14.75 -4.81
CA ALA A 81 24.43 15.67 -4.97
C ALA A 81 25.81 15.06 -4.65
N ASP A 82 25.96 14.51 -3.44
CA ASP A 82 27.22 13.95 -2.97
C ASP A 82 27.38 12.47 -3.39
N SER A 83 26.28 11.76 -3.61
CA SER A 83 26.28 10.37 -4.12
C SER A 83 26.79 10.25 -5.56
N LEU A 84 26.80 11.34 -6.33
CA LEU A 84 27.45 11.38 -7.66
C LEU A 84 28.89 10.86 -7.65
N ALA A 85 29.60 11.09 -6.53
CA ALA A 85 31.01 10.73 -6.39
C ALA A 85 31.23 9.41 -5.62
N SER A 86 30.16 8.64 -5.36
CA SER A 86 30.26 7.43 -4.54
C SER A 86 30.89 6.23 -5.26
N GLY A 87 31.04 6.26 -6.59
CA GLY A 87 31.49 5.12 -7.40
C GLY A 87 32.75 4.43 -6.86
N VAL A 88 33.81 5.20 -6.58
CA VAL A 88 35.08 4.65 -6.07
C VAL A 88 34.96 3.96 -4.71
N LEU A 89 34.03 4.40 -3.86
CA LEU A 89 33.77 3.78 -2.56
C LEU A 89 32.98 2.47 -2.69
N GLN A 90 32.38 2.22 -3.85
CA GLN A 90 31.44 1.12 -4.07
C GLN A 90 32.07 -0.14 -4.67
N SER A 91 33.39 -0.18 -4.89
CA SER A 91 34.06 -1.40 -5.35
C SER A 91 33.81 -2.60 -4.43
N ARG A 92 33.60 -2.36 -3.12
CA ARG A 92 33.31 -3.40 -2.11
C ARG A 92 32.31 -2.99 -1.03
N SER A 93 31.62 -1.87 -1.20
CA SER A 93 30.68 -1.36 -0.21
C SER A 93 29.38 -0.94 -0.88
N PRO A 94 28.21 -1.29 -0.31
CA PRO A 94 26.95 -0.83 -0.86
C PRO A 94 26.74 0.66 -0.52
N LEU A 95 26.07 1.38 -1.43
CA LEU A 95 25.49 2.68 -1.13
C LEU A 95 24.06 2.49 -0.60
N LEU A 96 23.86 2.76 0.69
CA LEU A 96 22.53 2.89 1.27
C LEU A 96 22.10 4.37 1.28
N LEU A 97 20.79 4.60 1.28
CA LEU A 97 20.20 5.94 1.31
C LEU A 97 19.38 6.14 2.58
N VAL A 98 19.45 7.35 3.15
CA VAL A 98 18.71 7.73 4.35
C VAL A 98 18.06 9.11 4.21
N PRO A 99 16.94 9.38 4.92
CA PRO A 99 16.38 10.72 4.99
C PRO A 99 17.40 11.72 5.58
N PRO A 100 17.42 12.98 5.13
CA PRO A 100 18.44 13.95 5.53
C PRO A 100 18.36 14.37 7.01
N GLN A 101 17.18 14.30 7.64
CA GLN A 101 16.92 14.85 8.99
C GLN A 101 16.13 13.92 9.93
N GLY A 102 15.72 12.73 9.46
CA GLY A 102 14.90 11.79 10.22
C GLY A 102 15.75 10.76 10.98
N PRO A 103 15.15 9.92 11.84
CA PRO A 103 15.87 8.77 12.35
C PRO A 103 16.30 7.85 11.18
N VAL A 104 17.37 7.09 11.37
CA VAL A 104 17.78 6.03 10.44
C VAL A 104 16.61 5.04 10.30
N PRO A 105 16.10 4.77 9.09
CA PRO A 105 15.00 3.84 8.89
C PRO A 105 15.33 2.42 9.36
N ASP A 106 14.36 1.71 9.95
CA ASP A 106 14.55 0.35 10.45
C ASP A 106 15.05 -0.63 9.38
N ARG A 107 14.60 -0.47 8.13
CA ARG A 107 15.11 -1.26 6.98
C ARG A 107 16.61 -1.07 6.76
N VAL A 108 17.13 0.15 6.94
CA VAL A 108 18.58 0.45 6.83
C VAL A 108 19.33 -0.14 8.02
N VAL A 109 18.76 -0.08 9.23
CA VAL A 109 19.35 -0.71 10.43
C VAL A 109 19.45 -2.23 10.26
N ALA A 110 18.37 -2.87 9.80
CA ALA A 110 18.34 -4.29 9.52
C ALA A 110 19.39 -4.67 8.46
N GLU A 111 19.55 -3.85 7.42
CA GLU A 111 20.53 -4.11 6.37
C GLU A 111 21.97 -3.95 6.85
N LEU A 112 22.27 -2.92 7.66
CA LEU A 112 23.57 -2.78 8.32
C LEU A 112 23.91 -4.00 9.18
N GLN A 113 22.93 -4.57 9.88
CA GLN A 113 23.10 -5.78 10.68
C GLN A 113 23.31 -7.02 9.80
N ARG A 114 22.54 -7.17 8.71
CA ARG A 114 22.69 -8.27 7.74
C ARG A 114 24.08 -8.29 7.13
N LEU A 115 24.60 -7.11 6.77
CA LEU A 115 25.94 -6.93 6.22
C LEU A 115 27.05 -7.14 7.27
N GLY A 116 26.73 -7.09 8.57
CA GLY A 116 27.76 -7.11 9.61
C GLY A 116 28.64 -5.85 9.58
N ALA A 117 28.05 -4.69 9.30
CA ALA A 117 28.78 -3.44 9.17
C ALA A 117 29.43 -3.02 10.50
N ASP A 118 30.70 -2.62 10.44
CA ASP A 118 31.44 -2.01 11.56
C ASP A 118 31.71 -0.52 11.31
N ARG A 119 31.72 -0.10 10.04
CA ARG A 119 32.05 1.25 9.58
C ARG A 119 30.99 1.80 8.64
N VAL A 120 30.62 3.07 8.82
CA VAL A 120 29.71 3.81 7.93
C VAL A 120 30.37 5.09 7.46
N ILE A 121 30.37 5.32 6.14
CA ILE A 121 30.89 6.53 5.51
C ILE A 121 29.71 7.40 5.04
N LEU A 122 29.51 8.55 5.69
CA LEU A 122 28.50 9.53 5.32
C LEU A 122 29.01 10.43 4.19
N LEU A 123 28.20 10.57 3.14
CA LEU A 123 28.47 11.47 2.01
C LEU A 123 27.77 12.82 2.22
N GLY A 124 28.56 13.89 2.18
CA GLY A 124 28.09 15.26 2.32
C GLY A 124 28.17 15.81 3.75
N GLY A 125 28.01 17.12 3.89
CA GLY A 125 28.04 17.82 5.17
C GLY A 125 26.78 17.59 6.01
N THR A 126 26.68 18.27 7.16
CA THR A 126 25.52 18.16 8.07
C THR A 126 24.21 18.72 7.47
N SER A 127 24.31 19.56 6.43
CA SER A 127 23.15 19.97 5.62
C SER A 127 22.66 18.89 4.64
N ALA A 128 23.50 17.89 4.35
CA ALA A 128 23.15 16.74 3.53
C ALA A 128 22.58 15.60 4.38
N ILE A 129 23.33 15.18 5.40
CA ILE A 129 22.93 14.17 6.38
C ILE A 129 23.13 14.77 7.77
N GLY A 130 22.03 15.05 8.46
CA GLY A 130 22.01 15.75 9.74
C GLY A 130 22.77 15.04 10.86
N GLU A 131 23.19 15.80 11.87
CA GLU A 131 23.92 15.27 13.02
C GLU A 131 23.14 14.21 13.81
N ILE A 132 21.80 14.25 13.77
CA ILE A 132 20.95 13.25 14.43
C ILE A 132 21.18 11.86 13.83
N VAL A 133 21.28 11.75 12.51
CA VAL A 133 21.56 10.49 11.81
C VAL A 133 22.95 9.98 12.19
N GLU A 134 23.95 10.86 12.17
CA GLU A 134 25.32 10.52 12.55
C GLU A 134 25.42 10.04 14.00
N GLN A 135 24.77 10.74 14.94
CA GLN A 135 24.75 10.37 16.36
C GLN A 135 24.05 9.03 16.61
N GLN A 136 22.97 8.75 15.90
CA GLN A 136 22.28 7.46 15.98
C GLN A 136 23.18 6.31 15.52
N LEU A 137 23.90 6.49 14.41
CA LEU A 137 24.83 5.48 13.87
C LEU A 137 26.08 5.32 14.75
N ALA A 138 26.64 6.41 15.26
CA ALA A 138 27.86 6.41 16.08
C ALA A 138 27.71 5.70 17.43
N GLY A 139 26.48 5.41 17.86
CA GLY A 139 26.21 4.57 19.03
C GLY A 139 26.66 3.11 18.84
N THR A 140 26.77 2.64 17.60
CA THR A 140 27.06 1.24 17.26
C THR A 140 28.23 1.10 16.28
N TYR A 141 28.38 2.02 15.32
CA TYR A 141 29.32 1.91 14.21
C TYR A 141 30.42 2.97 14.28
N THR A 142 31.56 2.71 13.63
CA THR A 142 32.56 3.75 13.35
C THR A 142 32.05 4.62 12.21
N VAL A 143 31.66 5.86 12.51
CA VAL A 143 31.11 6.78 11.52
C VAL A 143 32.16 7.78 11.06
N GLU A 144 32.39 7.86 9.76
CA GLU A 144 33.26 8.84 9.11
C GLU A 144 32.46 9.66 8.11
N ARG A 145 32.85 10.92 7.91
CA ARG A 145 32.17 11.82 6.96
C ARG A 145 33.12 12.26 5.87
N ARG A 146 32.66 12.21 4.62
CA ARG A 146 33.32 12.81 3.45
C ARG A 146 32.48 13.99 3.00
N ALA A 147 32.98 15.20 3.21
CA ALA A 147 32.20 16.41 2.98
C ALA A 147 33.07 17.56 2.51
N GLY A 148 32.57 18.30 1.53
CA GLY A 148 33.04 19.63 1.16
C GLY A 148 31.95 20.68 1.31
N THR A 149 32.26 21.94 0.98
CA THR A 149 31.29 23.04 0.97
C THR A 149 30.27 22.94 -0.16
N THR A 150 30.61 22.24 -1.24
CA THR A 150 29.72 21.88 -2.33
C THR A 150 29.97 20.43 -2.75
N ARG A 151 29.11 19.88 -3.61
CA ARG A 151 29.30 18.53 -4.18
C ARG A 151 30.65 18.35 -4.87
N ILE A 152 31.21 19.42 -5.45
CA ILE A 152 32.53 19.37 -6.11
C ILE A 152 33.63 19.18 -5.06
N GLU A 153 33.62 19.94 -3.96
CA GLU A 153 34.60 19.74 -2.89
C GLU A 153 34.40 18.41 -2.16
N THR A 154 33.15 17.93 -2.05
CA THR A 154 32.88 16.57 -1.53
C THR A 154 33.55 15.53 -2.42
N ALA A 155 33.42 15.63 -3.75
CA ALA A 155 34.05 14.71 -4.69
C ALA A 155 35.58 14.70 -4.59
N THR A 156 36.22 15.87 -4.51
CA THR A 156 37.68 15.93 -4.30
C THR A 156 38.11 15.41 -2.92
N THR A 157 37.25 15.53 -1.91
CA THR A 157 37.50 14.98 -0.56
C THR A 157 37.46 13.45 -0.57
N ILE A 158 36.46 12.86 -1.24
CA ILE A 158 36.37 11.41 -1.45
C ILE A 158 37.61 10.93 -2.20
N ALA A 159 37.98 11.59 -3.30
CA ALA A 159 39.14 11.22 -4.10
C ALA A 159 40.44 11.25 -3.27
N ALA A 160 40.66 12.32 -2.51
CA ALA A 160 41.87 12.49 -1.70
C ALA A 160 42.00 11.51 -0.53
N ILE A 161 40.88 11.06 0.06
CA ILE A 161 40.91 10.18 1.23
C ILE A 161 40.83 8.71 0.81
N ASP A 162 39.94 8.41 -0.12
CA ASP A 162 39.54 7.04 -0.42
C ASP A 162 40.18 6.51 -1.72
N ALA A 163 40.79 7.36 -2.55
CA ALA A 163 41.56 6.97 -3.73
C ALA A 163 42.88 7.76 -3.94
N PRO A 164 43.73 7.95 -2.90
CA PRO A 164 44.87 8.86 -2.94
C PRO A 164 46.00 8.44 -3.90
N GLN A 165 45.96 7.21 -4.43
CA GLN A 165 46.98 6.65 -5.33
C GLN A 165 46.42 6.32 -6.72
N ALA A 166 45.18 6.74 -7.02
CA ALA A 166 44.59 6.52 -8.33
C ALA A 166 45.40 7.23 -9.42
N THR A 167 45.61 6.56 -10.55
CA THR A 167 46.24 7.11 -11.76
C THR A 167 45.20 7.58 -12.78
N THR A 168 43.99 7.02 -12.71
CA THR A 168 42.86 7.36 -13.57
C THR A 168 41.77 8.04 -12.74
N ALA A 169 41.11 9.04 -13.28
CA ALA A 169 39.90 9.64 -12.70
C ALA A 169 38.77 9.75 -13.73
N VAL A 170 37.53 9.66 -13.25
CA VAL A 170 36.34 9.88 -14.07
C VAL A 170 35.87 11.32 -13.85
N LEU A 171 35.70 12.09 -14.92
CA LEU A 171 35.19 13.47 -14.85
C LEU A 171 33.73 13.52 -15.30
N ALA A 172 32.84 13.92 -14.40
CA ALA A 172 31.40 14.01 -14.64
C ALA A 172 30.84 15.42 -14.40
N ARG A 173 29.69 15.73 -15.01
CA ARG A 173 28.99 17.00 -14.81
C ARG A 173 28.37 17.06 -13.40
N ALA A 174 28.53 18.20 -12.74
CA ALA A 174 28.05 18.42 -11.38
C ALA A 174 26.60 18.94 -11.33
N PHE A 175 26.19 19.77 -12.30
CA PHE A 175 24.97 20.58 -12.25
C PHE A 175 24.24 20.58 -13.60
N PRO A 176 22.92 20.76 -13.62
CA PRO A 176 22.20 20.99 -14.86
C PRO A 176 22.52 22.40 -15.40
N SER A 177 22.36 22.58 -16.70
CA SER A 177 22.35 23.89 -17.35
C SER A 177 21.18 24.74 -16.82
N SER A 178 21.31 26.07 -16.88
CA SER A 178 20.28 26.98 -16.41
C SER A 178 18.92 26.70 -17.10
N GLY A 179 17.89 26.41 -16.30
CA GLY A 179 16.53 26.11 -16.78
C GLY A 179 16.30 24.67 -17.26
N ALA A 180 17.31 23.81 -17.18
CA ALA A 180 17.17 22.38 -17.46
C ALA A 180 16.69 21.60 -16.22
N ASP A 181 16.16 20.41 -16.45
CA ASP A 181 15.77 19.47 -15.40
C ASP A 181 16.99 18.93 -14.63
N GLN A 182 16.80 18.58 -13.35
CA GLN A 182 17.85 18.05 -12.49
C GLN A 182 18.46 16.75 -13.02
N SER A 183 17.71 15.93 -13.75
CA SER A 183 18.22 14.70 -14.36
C SER A 183 19.34 14.94 -15.35
N GLN A 184 19.43 16.14 -15.92
CA GLN A 184 20.55 16.51 -16.78
C GLN A 184 21.87 16.38 -16.01
N ALA A 185 21.92 16.75 -14.72
CA ALA A 185 23.15 16.74 -13.94
C ALA A 185 23.78 15.34 -13.80
N PHE A 186 22.99 14.27 -13.81
CA PHE A 186 23.46 12.89 -13.66
C PHE A 186 23.31 12.03 -14.91
N ALA A 187 22.68 12.54 -15.98
CA ALA A 187 22.33 11.80 -17.19
C ALA A 187 23.42 10.85 -17.69
N ASP A 188 24.62 11.40 -17.90
CA ASP A 188 25.76 10.67 -18.45
C ASP A 188 26.57 9.96 -17.34
N ALA A 189 26.35 10.29 -16.08
CA ALA A 189 27.09 9.77 -14.93
C ALA A 189 26.49 8.50 -14.31
N LEU A 190 25.25 8.13 -14.65
CA LEU A 190 24.58 6.96 -14.07
C LEU A 190 25.37 5.66 -14.31
N ALA A 191 25.81 5.42 -15.55
CA ALA A 191 26.63 4.25 -15.87
C ALA A 191 28.09 4.42 -15.41
N ALA A 192 28.57 5.66 -15.31
CA ALA A 192 29.95 5.97 -14.91
C ALA A 192 30.27 5.53 -13.47
N GLY A 193 29.26 5.44 -12.59
CA GLY A 193 29.44 4.97 -11.22
C GLY A 193 29.94 3.53 -11.14
N GLY A 194 29.38 2.62 -11.95
CA GLY A 194 29.83 1.23 -12.05
C GLY A 194 31.26 1.13 -12.59
N MET A 195 31.56 1.87 -13.67
CA MET A 195 32.93 1.96 -14.21
C MET A 195 33.93 2.52 -13.19
N ALA A 196 33.54 3.53 -12.41
CA ALA A 196 34.40 4.08 -11.35
C ALA A 196 34.63 3.09 -10.20
N ALA A 197 33.64 2.28 -9.86
CA ALA A 197 33.78 1.20 -8.88
C ALA A 197 34.72 0.09 -9.39
N GLU A 198 34.56 -0.32 -10.64
CA GLU A 198 35.39 -1.36 -11.30
C GLU A 198 36.85 -0.94 -11.43
N LEU A 199 37.09 0.30 -11.88
CA LEU A 199 38.44 0.84 -12.05
C LEU A 199 39.08 1.32 -10.74
N GLU A 200 38.36 1.27 -9.61
CA GLU A 200 38.73 1.93 -8.35
C GLU A 200 39.14 3.41 -8.55
N ALA A 201 38.51 4.08 -9.51
CA ALA A 201 38.85 5.41 -9.95
C ALA A 201 37.92 6.46 -9.33
N PRO A 202 38.43 7.57 -8.76
CA PRO A 202 37.59 8.62 -8.20
C PRO A 202 36.77 9.32 -9.28
N VAL A 203 35.50 9.61 -8.95
CA VAL A 203 34.64 10.47 -9.76
C VAL A 203 34.82 11.91 -9.30
N LEU A 204 35.43 12.72 -10.16
CA LEU A 204 35.58 14.16 -9.99
C LEU A 204 34.46 14.90 -10.73
N LEU A 205 34.12 16.09 -10.25
CA LEU A 205 32.99 16.87 -10.75
C LEU A 205 33.44 18.18 -11.39
N THR A 206 32.76 18.56 -12.48
CA THR A 206 32.95 19.83 -13.18
C THR A 206 31.64 20.54 -13.49
N SER A 207 31.69 21.85 -13.72
CA SER A 207 30.60 22.55 -14.41
C SER A 207 30.74 22.34 -15.93
N THR A 208 29.67 22.60 -16.69
CA THR A 208 29.68 22.39 -18.15
C THR A 208 30.77 23.17 -18.87
N ASP A 209 30.96 24.45 -18.52
CA ASP A 209 31.83 25.36 -19.26
C ASP A 209 33.12 25.73 -18.51
N ALA A 210 33.33 25.21 -17.30
CA ALA A 210 34.48 25.59 -16.48
C ALA A 210 34.88 24.47 -15.52
N LEU A 211 36.18 24.16 -15.51
CA LEU A 211 36.80 23.30 -14.51
C LEU A 211 36.93 24.08 -13.19
N PRO A 212 36.25 23.67 -12.10
CA PRO A 212 36.34 24.33 -10.81
C PRO A 212 37.76 24.32 -10.26
N ALA A 213 38.13 25.35 -9.49
CA ALA A 213 39.47 25.44 -8.89
C ALA A 213 39.77 24.23 -7.99
N SER A 214 38.81 23.76 -7.19
CA SER A 214 38.96 22.57 -6.35
C SER A 214 39.33 21.33 -7.17
N THR A 215 38.63 21.05 -8.26
CA THR A 215 38.94 19.93 -9.16
C THR A 215 40.30 20.10 -9.84
N ARG A 216 40.60 21.30 -10.34
CA ARG A 216 41.89 21.62 -10.98
C ARG A 216 43.07 21.43 -10.02
N ASP A 217 42.96 21.96 -8.81
CA ASP A 217 44.03 21.92 -7.81
C ASP A 217 44.26 20.49 -7.31
N TYR A 218 43.18 19.71 -7.15
CA TYR A 218 43.28 18.28 -6.84
C TYR A 218 44.01 17.52 -7.96
N LEU A 219 43.55 17.65 -9.20
CA LEU A 219 44.18 17.04 -10.37
C LEU A 219 45.67 17.36 -10.45
N ALA A 220 46.07 18.63 -10.27
CA ALA A 220 47.46 19.06 -10.32
C ALA A 220 48.37 18.51 -9.20
N SER A 221 47.80 18.11 -8.06
CA SER A 221 48.54 17.62 -6.89
C SER A 221 48.44 16.11 -6.67
N SER A 222 47.57 15.44 -7.43
CA SER A 222 47.32 14.00 -7.36
C SER A 222 48.33 13.17 -8.19
N THR A 223 48.20 11.84 -8.12
CA THR A 223 48.91 10.89 -8.99
C THR A 223 48.19 10.63 -10.32
N ILE A 224 47.07 11.32 -10.58
CA ILE A 224 46.24 11.11 -11.77
C ILE A 224 46.97 11.62 -13.01
N ASP A 225 47.18 10.74 -13.97
CA ASP A 225 47.74 11.05 -15.28
C ASP A 225 46.75 10.77 -16.44
N GLU A 226 45.60 10.15 -16.14
CA GLU A 226 44.52 9.90 -17.09
C GLU A 226 43.16 10.37 -16.56
N VAL A 227 42.37 11.04 -17.42
CA VAL A 227 41.02 11.49 -17.11
C VAL A 227 40.03 11.00 -18.17
N LEU A 228 39.08 10.17 -17.74
CA LEU A 228 37.95 9.70 -18.53
C LEU A 228 36.78 10.68 -18.39
N ILE A 229 36.50 11.44 -19.44
CA ILE A 229 35.42 12.43 -19.46
C ILE A 229 34.13 11.74 -19.91
N VAL A 230 33.14 11.65 -19.01
CA VAL A 230 31.87 11.01 -19.33
C VAL A 230 30.81 12.04 -19.67
N GLY A 231 30.28 11.96 -20.89
CA GLY A 231 29.28 12.85 -21.45
C GLY A 231 29.80 13.68 -22.62
N GLY A 232 28.86 14.06 -23.50
CA GLY A 232 29.18 14.83 -24.70
C GLY A 232 29.60 16.27 -24.40
N THR A 233 29.98 17.02 -25.43
CA THR A 233 30.43 18.43 -25.29
C THR A 233 29.34 19.38 -24.80
N ALA A 234 28.06 19.01 -24.93
CA ALA A 234 26.95 19.73 -24.33
C ALA A 234 26.85 19.56 -22.81
N ALA A 235 27.43 18.48 -22.27
CA ALA A 235 27.50 18.23 -20.82
C ALA A 235 28.79 18.78 -20.22
N ILE A 236 29.92 18.50 -20.86
CA ILE A 236 31.25 18.96 -20.47
C ILE A 236 31.94 19.49 -21.72
N SER A 237 32.06 20.82 -21.82
CA SER A 237 32.52 21.52 -23.01
C SER A 237 33.92 21.09 -23.46
N GLN A 238 34.21 21.34 -24.74
CA GLN A 238 35.56 21.14 -25.28
C GLN A 238 36.61 21.96 -24.52
N ALA A 239 36.25 23.14 -24.02
CA ALA A 239 37.16 24.00 -23.27
C ALA A 239 37.63 23.35 -21.95
N VAL A 240 36.73 22.65 -21.24
CA VAL A 240 37.09 21.90 -20.03
C VAL A 240 38.03 20.75 -20.36
N GLU A 241 37.76 20.00 -21.43
CA GLU A 241 38.63 18.91 -21.89
C GLU A 241 40.02 19.40 -22.32
N ASP A 242 40.07 20.52 -23.05
CA ASP A 242 41.32 21.15 -23.48
C ASP A 242 42.13 21.67 -22.28
N GLU A 243 41.45 22.16 -21.24
CA GLU A 243 42.07 22.57 -19.98
C GLU A 243 42.72 21.38 -19.26
N VAL A 244 42.00 20.25 -19.13
CA VAL A 244 42.54 19.01 -18.53
C VAL A 244 43.73 18.48 -19.33
N ARG A 245 43.67 18.48 -20.67
CA ARG A 245 44.82 18.16 -21.53
C ARG A 245 46.00 19.07 -21.31
N GLY A 246 45.76 20.37 -21.16
CA GLY A 246 46.78 21.38 -20.90
C GLY A 246 47.52 21.16 -19.58
N MET A 247 46.91 20.43 -18.63
CA MET A 247 47.55 20.01 -17.38
C MET A 247 48.48 18.80 -17.54
N GLY A 248 48.59 18.22 -18.75
CA GLY A 248 49.46 17.09 -19.06
C GLY A 248 48.82 15.72 -18.89
N MET A 249 47.50 15.66 -18.76
CA MET A 249 46.74 14.41 -18.55
C MET A 249 46.31 13.78 -19.87
N ALA A 250 46.48 12.46 -19.98
CA ALA A 250 45.79 11.66 -20.99
C ALA A 250 44.27 11.84 -20.79
N THR A 251 43.54 11.99 -21.89
CA THR A 251 42.11 12.32 -21.83
C THR A 251 41.37 11.58 -22.92
N GLU A 252 40.40 10.79 -22.49
CA GLU A 252 39.46 10.07 -23.33
C GLU A 252 38.05 10.54 -23.02
N ARG A 253 37.23 10.74 -24.06
CA ARG A 253 35.84 11.15 -23.90
C ARG A 253 34.92 9.98 -24.23
N ILE A 254 34.17 9.54 -23.25
CA ILE A 254 33.18 8.48 -23.35
C ILE A 254 31.81 9.14 -23.46
N SER A 255 31.21 9.09 -24.64
CA SER A 255 29.95 9.80 -24.89
C SER A 255 29.20 9.24 -26.08
N GLY A 256 27.89 9.47 -26.09
CA GLY A 256 27.05 9.27 -27.26
C GLY A 256 25.99 10.39 -27.41
N PRO A 257 25.17 10.34 -28.48
CA PRO A 257 24.15 11.35 -28.75
C PRO A 257 23.11 11.51 -27.63
N THR A 258 22.86 10.45 -26.87
CA THR A 258 21.95 10.46 -25.71
C THR A 258 22.63 9.83 -24.49
N ARG A 259 21.98 9.93 -23.31
CA ARG A 259 22.45 9.25 -22.10
C ARG A 259 22.48 7.73 -22.25
N PHE A 260 21.61 7.16 -23.08
CA PHE A 260 21.55 5.73 -23.36
C PHE A 260 22.75 5.29 -24.21
N ASP A 261 23.09 6.08 -25.24
CA ASP A 261 24.30 5.85 -26.04
C ASP A 261 25.57 6.01 -25.18
N THR A 262 25.58 6.99 -24.28
CA THR A 262 26.72 7.19 -23.36
C THR A 262 26.87 6.01 -22.41
N ALA A 263 25.78 5.42 -21.91
CA ALA A 263 25.84 4.21 -21.09
C ALA A 263 26.40 3.00 -21.86
N VAL A 264 26.01 2.81 -23.12
CA VAL A 264 26.60 1.77 -23.99
C VAL A 264 28.08 2.05 -24.27
N ALA A 265 28.48 3.31 -24.47
CA ALA A 265 29.89 3.66 -24.63
C ALA A 265 30.71 3.42 -23.34
N VAL A 266 30.11 3.57 -22.16
CA VAL A 266 30.74 3.17 -20.89
C VAL A 266 30.91 1.66 -20.81
N ALA A 267 29.93 0.87 -21.29
CA ALA A 267 30.09 -0.59 -21.38
C ALA A 267 31.23 -0.98 -22.34
N ASP A 268 31.34 -0.32 -23.51
CA ASP A 268 32.43 -0.54 -24.48
C ASP A 268 33.80 -0.21 -23.86
N GLN A 269 33.89 0.85 -23.04
CA GLN A 269 35.11 1.18 -22.28
C GLN A 269 35.52 0.05 -21.32
N LEU A 270 34.56 -0.66 -20.74
CA LEU A 270 34.78 -1.83 -19.88
C LEU A 270 35.01 -3.12 -20.69
N GLY A 271 35.06 -3.03 -22.02
CA GLY A 271 35.32 -4.16 -22.92
C GLY A 271 34.08 -4.89 -23.41
N ALA A 272 32.87 -4.35 -23.17
CA ALA A 272 31.60 -4.95 -23.57
C ALA A 272 30.97 -4.18 -24.74
N GLN A 273 31.08 -4.73 -25.95
CA GLN A 273 30.47 -4.13 -27.16
C GLN A 273 29.04 -4.65 -27.39
N GLY A 274 28.75 -5.83 -26.84
CA GLY A 274 27.44 -6.45 -26.82
C GLY A 274 27.21 -7.27 -25.55
N ALA A 275 26.00 -7.78 -25.37
CA ALA A 275 25.68 -8.67 -24.26
C ALA A 275 26.39 -10.04 -24.33
N ASP A 276 26.95 -10.44 -25.47
CA ASP A 276 27.79 -11.64 -25.59
C ASP A 276 29.20 -11.49 -25.01
N ASP A 277 29.64 -10.27 -24.71
CA ASP A 277 30.95 -10.01 -24.08
C ASP A 277 30.92 -10.11 -22.55
N VAL A 278 29.73 -10.25 -21.92
CA VAL A 278 29.54 -10.22 -20.46
C VAL A 278 28.67 -11.37 -19.97
N GLU A 279 28.83 -11.73 -18.68
CA GLU A 279 28.00 -12.76 -18.05
C GLU A 279 26.66 -12.20 -17.56
N ARG A 280 26.64 -10.92 -17.17
CA ARG A 280 25.46 -10.25 -16.62
C ARG A 280 25.32 -8.83 -17.14
N VAL A 281 24.10 -8.32 -17.16
CA VAL A 281 23.79 -6.92 -17.50
C VAL A 281 22.97 -6.28 -16.39
N THR A 282 23.28 -5.03 -16.05
CA THR A 282 22.45 -4.24 -15.12
C THR A 282 21.67 -3.19 -15.90
N LEU A 283 20.35 -3.30 -15.94
CA LEU A 283 19.45 -2.34 -16.57
C LEU A 283 18.89 -1.36 -15.54
N VAL A 284 19.10 -0.06 -15.72
CA VAL A 284 18.67 0.97 -14.77
C VAL A 284 17.76 1.99 -15.44
N GLU A 285 16.70 2.44 -14.75
CA GLU A 285 15.91 3.59 -15.18
C GLU A 285 16.79 4.83 -15.35
N GLY A 286 16.84 5.40 -16.55
CA GLY A 286 17.78 6.46 -16.92
C GLY A 286 17.23 7.88 -16.94
N GLN A 287 15.91 8.08 -16.93
CA GLN A 287 15.26 9.37 -17.22
C GLN A 287 14.51 9.99 -16.04
N GLY A 288 13.95 9.16 -15.16
CA GLY A 288 13.18 9.62 -13.99
C GLY A 288 13.95 10.63 -13.13
N ALA A 289 13.24 11.54 -12.46
CA ALA A 289 13.85 12.55 -11.58
C ALA A 289 14.64 11.92 -10.41
N ASP A 290 14.29 10.70 -10.04
CA ASP A 290 14.87 9.87 -8.99
C ASP A 290 15.68 8.67 -9.54
N ALA A 291 15.93 8.62 -10.86
CA ALA A 291 16.73 7.59 -11.54
C ALA A 291 18.11 7.39 -10.90
N TRP A 292 18.70 8.49 -10.40
CA TRP A 292 19.98 8.52 -9.70
C TRP A 292 20.05 7.57 -8.51
N ALA A 293 18.94 7.33 -7.80
CA ALA A 293 18.95 6.48 -6.61
C ALA A 293 19.27 5.03 -6.97
N GLY A 294 18.66 4.54 -8.06
CA GLY A 294 18.93 3.21 -8.59
C GLY A 294 20.31 3.14 -9.25
N GLY A 295 20.64 4.11 -10.11
CA GLY A 295 21.90 4.09 -10.85
C GLY A 295 23.14 4.17 -9.96
N PHE A 296 23.16 5.05 -8.96
CA PHE A 296 24.32 5.16 -8.09
C PHE A 296 24.43 4.00 -7.10
N ALA A 297 23.32 3.47 -6.59
CA ALA A 297 23.33 2.29 -5.72
C ALA A 297 23.68 0.99 -6.48
N ALA A 298 23.41 0.94 -7.79
CA ALA A 298 23.75 -0.19 -8.64
C ALA A 298 25.25 -0.30 -8.94
N ALA A 299 26.07 0.71 -8.63
CA ALA A 299 27.51 0.68 -8.94
C ALA A 299 28.24 -0.48 -8.26
N ALA A 300 27.93 -0.77 -6.98
CA ALA A 300 28.52 -1.91 -6.28
C ALA A 300 28.09 -3.25 -6.89
N HIS A 301 26.81 -3.35 -7.30
CA HIS A 301 26.27 -4.54 -7.96
C HIS A 301 26.95 -4.77 -9.32
N SER A 302 27.09 -3.70 -10.10
CA SER A 302 27.74 -3.69 -11.40
C SER A 302 29.19 -4.16 -11.30
N ALA A 303 29.98 -3.57 -10.40
CA ALA A 303 31.39 -3.96 -10.21
C ALA A 303 31.53 -5.38 -9.63
N HIS A 304 30.68 -5.77 -8.69
CA HIS A 304 30.75 -7.11 -8.10
C HIS A 304 30.56 -8.23 -9.13
N PHE A 305 29.66 -8.02 -10.09
CA PHE A 305 29.26 -9.01 -11.07
C PHE A 305 29.88 -8.82 -12.46
N ASP A 306 30.79 -7.85 -12.63
CA ASP A 306 31.30 -7.43 -13.95
C ASP A 306 30.15 -7.19 -14.95
N ALA A 307 29.11 -6.49 -14.46
CA ALA A 307 27.83 -6.35 -15.13
C ALA A 307 27.63 -4.89 -15.55
N PRO A 308 27.89 -4.51 -16.81
CA PRO A 308 27.79 -3.12 -17.25
C PRO A 308 26.38 -2.55 -17.03
N ILE A 309 26.33 -1.28 -16.66
CA ILE A 309 25.08 -0.54 -16.49
C ILE A 309 24.63 0.03 -17.84
N VAL A 310 23.48 -0.45 -18.33
CA VAL A 310 22.76 0.14 -19.47
C VAL A 310 21.42 0.72 -19.02
N LEU A 311 20.87 1.64 -19.80
CA LEU A 311 19.77 2.51 -19.34
C LEU A 311 18.45 2.25 -20.07
N ALA A 312 17.35 2.23 -19.30
CA ALA A 312 15.96 2.21 -19.76
C ALA A 312 15.32 3.61 -19.67
N SER A 313 14.10 3.75 -20.21
CA SER A 313 13.31 4.97 -20.15
C SER A 313 11.84 4.66 -19.86
N GLY A 314 11.45 4.68 -18.60
CA GLY A 314 10.13 4.26 -18.15
C GLY A 314 9.88 2.80 -18.54
N ASP A 315 8.76 2.54 -19.20
CA ASP A 315 8.37 1.20 -19.64
C ASP A 315 9.04 0.74 -20.95
N ALA A 316 9.93 1.55 -21.53
CA ALA A 316 10.51 1.29 -22.83
C ALA A 316 12.04 1.14 -22.80
N LEU A 317 12.55 0.35 -23.74
CA LEU A 317 13.97 0.28 -24.06
C LEU A 317 14.36 1.23 -25.20
N PRO A 318 15.30 2.15 -24.96
CA PRO A 318 15.92 2.94 -26.01
C PRO A 318 16.68 2.06 -27.02
N ALA A 319 16.72 2.49 -28.28
CA ALA A 319 17.37 1.74 -29.36
C ALA A 319 18.86 1.37 -29.10
N PRO A 320 19.70 2.24 -28.50
CA PRO A 320 21.08 1.86 -28.16
C PRO A 320 21.15 0.68 -27.19
N THR A 321 20.32 0.72 -26.15
CA THR A 321 20.20 -0.36 -25.15
C THR A 321 19.70 -1.65 -25.78
N SER A 322 18.61 -1.59 -26.56
CA SER A 322 18.08 -2.76 -27.27
C SER A 322 19.10 -3.39 -28.23
N THR A 323 19.88 -2.56 -28.93
CA THR A 323 20.95 -3.04 -29.83
C THR A 323 22.07 -3.74 -29.07
N PHE A 324 22.51 -3.17 -27.95
CA PHE A 324 23.51 -3.79 -27.07
C PHE A 324 23.04 -5.15 -26.54
N LEU A 325 21.79 -5.22 -26.05
CA LEU A 325 21.20 -6.44 -25.52
C LEU A 325 21.01 -7.53 -26.59
N ALA A 326 20.61 -7.14 -27.81
CA ALA A 326 20.40 -8.06 -28.94
C ALA A 326 21.71 -8.57 -29.57
N ALA A 327 22.86 -7.94 -29.28
CA ALA A 327 24.17 -8.46 -29.65
C ALA A 327 24.55 -9.62 -28.71
N ASN A 328 23.92 -10.78 -28.91
CA ASN A 328 24.07 -11.98 -28.06
C ASN A 328 24.28 -13.26 -28.89
N THR A 329 24.98 -13.15 -30.02
CA THR A 329 25.02 -14.20 -31.06
C THR A 329 25.64 -15.54 -30.63
N GLY A 330 26.38 -15.56 -29.52
CA GLY A 330 26.93 -16.77 -28.88
C GLY A 330 26.02 -17.44 -27.85
N GLY A 331 24.84 -16.86 -27.56
CA GLY A 331 24.13 -17.09 -26.31
C GLY A 331 24.89 -16.46 -25.14
N PHE A 332 24.20 -16.08 -24.07
CA PHE A 332 24.86 -15.68 -22.83
C PHE A 332 25.94 -16.70 -22.47
N ALA A 333 27.17 -16.24 -22.25
CA ALA A 333 28.19 -17.08 -21.69
C ALA A 333 27.68 -17.57 -20.33
N VAL A 334 27.33 -18.87 -20.30
CA VAL A 334 26.79 -19.68 -19.20
C VAL A 334 25.25 -19.78 -19.15
N PRO A 335 24.72 -20.96 -19.57
CA PRO A 335 24.18 -21.88 -18.57
C PRO A 335 24.96 -23.20 -18.61
N THR A 336 26.09 -23.28 -17.90
CA THR A 336 26.69 -24.57 -17.53
C THR A 336 26.22 -24.94 -16.13
N ALA A 337 25.07 -25.61 -16.05
CA ALA A 337 24.67 -26.54 -14.99
C ALA A 337 24.57 -26.03 -13.52
N ALA A 338 24.69 -24.73 -13.24
CA ALA A 338 24.30 -24.13 -11.96
C ALA A 338 23.07 -23.25 -12.21
N THR A 339 21.90 -23.70 -11.75
CA THR A 339 20.59 -23.38 -12.35
C THR A 339 19.82 -22.19 -11.78
N ASP A 340 20.43 -21.26 -11.02
CA ASP A 340 19.65 -20.22 -10.32
C ASP A 340 20.25 -18.79 -10.28
N ASP A 341 21.35 -18.53 -11.00
CA ASP A 341 21.95 -17.19 -11.01
C ASP A 341 21.36 -16.31 -12.13
N PRO A 342 20.84 -15.10 -11.81
CA PRO A 342 20.25 -14.21 -12.79
C PRO A 342 21.31 -13.61 -13.72
N VAL A 343 20.99 -13.50 -15.01
CA VAL A 343 21.86 -12.88 -16.04
C VAL A 343 21.50 -11.42 -16.32
N LEU A 344 20.35 -10.96 -15.82
CA LEU A 344 19.88 -9.59 -15.95
C LEU A 344 19.44 -9.07 -14.58
N THR A 345 19.95 -7.93 -14.15
CA THR A 345 19.44 -7.20 -12.99
C THR A 345 18.70 -5.95 -13.47
N CYS A 346 17.43 -5.81 -13.08
CA CYS A 346 16.57 -4.72 -13.49
C CYS A 346 16.23 -3.78 -12.33
N VAL A 347 16.70 -2.54 -12.43
CA VAL A 347 16.40 -1.39 -11.56
C VAL A 347 15.50 -0.41 -12.34
N THR A 348 14.43 -0.94 -12.91
CA THR A 348 13.55 -0.28 -13.90
C THR A 348 12.12 -0.82 -13.76
N PRO A 349 11.10 -0.18 -14.36
CA PRO A 349 9.77 -0.80 -14.47
C PRO A 349 9.80 -2.18 -15.13
N ILE A 350 8.87 -3.05 -14.73
CA ILE A 350 8.78 -4.45 -15.17
C ILE A 350 8.65 -4.56 -16.70
N ALA A 351 7.93 -3.64 -17.35
CA ALA A 351 7.74 -3.67 -18.80
C ALA A 351 9.06 -3.49 -19.58
N ALA A 352 9.91 -2.56 -19.15
CA ALA A 352 11.23 -2.39 -19.74
C ALA A 352 12.15 -3.59 -19.46
N CYS A 353 12.06 -4.17 -18.25
CA CYS A 353 12.80 -5.38 -17.92
C CYS A 353 12.40 -6.58 -18.78
N GLU A 354 11.10 -6.80 -19.00
CA GLU A 354 10.61 -7.89 -19.85
C GLU A 354 11.06 -7.71 -21.30
N THR A 355 11.03 -6.48 -21.82
CA THR A 355 11.58 -6.18 -23.14
C THR A 355 13.08 -6.50 -23.19
N ALA A 356 13.83 -6.17 -22.14
CA ALA A 356 15.26 -6.46 -22.06
C ALA A 356 15.55 -7.96 -22.02
N ARG A 357 14.77 -8.72 -21.25
CA ARG A 357 14.87 -10.19 -21.24
C ARG A 357 14.70 -10.77 -22.64
N VAL A 358 13.70 -10.31 -23.38
CA VAL A 358 13.46 -10.78 -24.75
C VAL A 358 14.59 -10.36 -25.70
N ASP A 359 15.08 -9.11 -25.63
CA ASP A 359 16.20 -8.65 -26.45
C ASP A 359 17.49 -9.45 -26.14
N LEU A 360 17.68 -9.86 -24.89
CA LEU A 360 18.73 -10.78 -24.44
C LEU A 360 18.56 -12.24 -24.90
N GLY A 361 17.49 -12.55 -25.62
CA GLY A 361 17.19 -13.91 -26.09
C GLY A 361 16.62 -14.83 -25.01
N LEU A 362 16.23 -14.29 -23.85
CA LEU A 362 15.52 -15.05 -22.81
C LEU A 362 14.06 -15.26 -23.22
N PRO A 363 13.43 -16.36 -22.76
CA PRO A 363 12.02 -16.64 -23.04
C PRO A 363 11.11 -15.60 -22.38
N ALA A 364 10.14 -15.12 -23.15
CA ALA A 364 9.13 -14.19 -22.66
C ALA A 364 8.30 -14.80 -21.52
N SER A 365 7.94 -13.97 -20.53
CA SER A 365 7.06 -14.34 -19.42
C SER A 365 5.66 -14.72 -19.90
N ALA A 366 5.05 -15.70 -19.25
CA ALA A 366 3.63 -15.98 -19.35
C ALA A 366 2.78 -14.91 -18.67
N ASN A 367 1.57 -14.69 -19.18
CA ASN A 367 0.53 -14.02 -18.43
C ASN A 367 -0.21 -15.05 -17.55
N VAL A 368 -0.26 -14.81 -16.24
CA VAL A 368 -0.95 -15.71 -15.29
C VAL A 368 -2.15 -14.96 -14.72
N LEU A 369 -3.34 -15.50 -14.96
CA LEU A 369 -4.61 -14.94 -14.50
C LEU A 369 -5.21 -15.83 -13.41
N PHE A 370 -5.72 -15.20 -12.36
CA PHE A 370 -6.45 -15.85 -11.28
C PHE A 370 -7.93 -15.49 -11.32
N VAL A 371 -8.81 -16.46 -11.07
CA VAL A 371 -10.25 -16.27 -10.92
C VAL A 371 -10.72 -17.05 -9.67
N PRO A 372 -11.13 -16.38 -8.58
CA PRO A 372 -11.18 -14.93 -8.39
C PRO A 372 -9.83 -14.24 -8.55
N ALA A 373 -9.86 -12.97 -8.95
CA ALA A 373 -8.64 -12.18 -9.12
C ALA A 373 -7.91 -12.02 -7.78
N SER A 374 -6.61 -11.79 -7.83
CA SER A 374 -5.87 -11.40 -6.63
C SER A 374 -6.44 -10.10 -6.03
N ALA A 375 -6.18 -9.85 -4.74
CA ALA A 375 -6.73 -8.74 -3.96
C ALA A 375 -8.20 -8.90 -3.58
N THR A 376 -8.88 -9.93 -4.09
CA THR A 376 -10.15 -10.36 -3.50
C THR A 376 -9.85 -11.25 -2.30
N THR A 377 -10.85 -11.57 -1.50
CA THR A 377 -10.71 -12.62 -0.47
C THR A 377 -11.19 -13.94 -1.03
N LEU A 378 -10.76 -15.03 -0.40
CA LEU A 378 -11.20 -16.38 -0.70
C LEU A 378 -11.95 -16.95 0.51
N THR A 379 -12.92 -17.82 0.28
CA THR A 379 -13.59 -18.58 1.35
C THR A 379 -12.98 -19.98 1.46
N PRO A 380 -12.92 -20.59 2.65
CA PRO A 380 -12.42 -21.96 2.81
C PRO A 380 -13.14 -22.96 1.90
N GLY A 381 -12.38 -23.78 1.17
CA GLY A 381 -12.92 -24.77 0.23
C GLY A 381 -13.42 -24.21 -1.12
N GLN A 382 -13.21 -22.92 -1.38
CA GLN A 382 -13.50 -22.30 -2.68
C GLN A 382 -12.55 -22.78 -3.78
N GLU A 383 -13.07 -22.93 -4.99
CA GLU A 383 -12.28 -23.17 -6.20
C GLU A 383 -11.68 -21.86 -6.74
N VAL A 384 -10.38 -21.89 -7.05
CA VAL A 384 -9.64 -20.85 -7.76
C VAL A 384 -9.19 -21.41 -9.10
N THR A 385 -9.61 -20.78 -10.18
CA THR A 385 -9.15 -21.07 -11.53
C THR A 385 -7.90 -20.24 -11.84
N VAL A 386 -6.88 -20.89 -12.35
CA VAL A 386 -5.64 -20.26 -12.78
C VAL A 386 -5.44 -20.55 -14.26
N THR A 387 -5.22 -19.50 -15.05
CA THR A 387 -4.98 -19.57 -16.48
C THR A 387 -3.58 -19.06 -16.78
N VAL A 388 -2.80 -19.84 -17.52
CA VAL A 388 -1.45 -19.50 -17.97
C VAL A 388 -1.48 -19.30 -19.47
N GLU A 389 -1.27 -18.07 -19.93
CA GLU A 389 -1.26 -17.69 -21.34
C GLU A 389 0.18 -17.36 -21.79
N GLY A 390 0.59 -17.86 -22.95
CA GLY A 390 1.85 -17.46 -23.59
C GLY A 390 2.13 -18.21 -24.89
N GLY A 391 3.12 -17.75 -25.64
CA GLY A 391 3.52 -18.36 -26.92
C GLY A 391 4.17 -19.74 -26.73
N SER A 392 3.83 -20.71 -27.58
CA SER A 392 4.25 -22.12 -27.48
C SER A 392 5.76 -22.39 -27.53
N THR A 393 6.59 -21.38 -27.84
CA THR A 393 8.05 -21.47 -27.89
C THR A 393 8.75 -20.99 -26.61
N ALA A 394 8.04 -20.33 -25.69
CA ALA A 394 8.59 -19.81 -24.44
C ALA A 394 8.69 -20.88 -23.32
N PHE A 395 7.99 -22.00 -23.48
CA PHE A 395 7.81 -22.99 -22.42
C PHE A 395 8.58 -24.29 -22.65
N ALA A 396 8.99 -24.93 -21.56
CA ALA A 396 9.46 -26.30 -21.60
C ALA A 396 8.27 -27.24 -21.89
N GLN A 397 8.15 -27.73 -23.13
CA GLN A 397 6.95 -28.43 -23.66
C GLN A 397 6.55 -29.73 -22.93
N THR A 398 7.35 -30.20 -21.98
CA THR A 398 7.06 -31.40 -21.17
C THR A 398 7.07 -31.14 -19.67
N ALA A 399 7.06 -29.87 -19.27
CA ALA A 399 7.19 -29.48 -17.87
C ALA A 399 5.82 -29.19 -17.23
N GLU A 400 5.73 -29.38 -15.92
CA GLU A 400 4.53 -29.13 -15.13
C GLU A 400 4.57 -27.72 -14.52
N VAL A 401 3.43 -27.04 -14.54
CA VAL A 401 3.22 -25.85 -13.72
C VAL A 401 3.09 -26.30 -12.28
N THR A 402 3.76 -25.61 -11.36
CA THR A 402 3.64 -25.83 -9.92
C THR A 402 2.68 -24.82 -9.31
N LEU A 403 1.92 -25.28 -8.32
CA LEU A 403 0.96 -24.51 -7.55
C LEU A 403 1.25 -24.72 -6.07
N ASP A 404 1.55 -23.66 -5.36
CA ASP A 404 1.91 -23.70 -3.94
C ASP A 404 1.37 -22.46 -3.21
N GLY A 405 1.74 -22.27 -1.95
CA GLY A 405 1.41 -21.11 -1.14
C GLY A 405 0.40 -21.43 -0.04
N THR A 406 0.21 -20.48 0.87
CA THR A 406 -0.58 -20.64 2.08
C THR A 406 -2.09 -20.80 1.84
N CYS A 407 -2.59 -20.50 0.62
CA CYS A 407 -3.99 -20.75 0.29
C CYS A 407 -4.33 -22.24 0.13
N LEU A 408 -3.34 -23.13 -0.02
CA LEU A 408 -3.53 -24.55 -0.32
C LEU A 408 -3.09 -25.43 0.86
N ASP A 409 -3.78 -26.56 1.07
CA ASP A 409 -3.38 -27.55 2.08
C ASP A 409 -2.09 -28.27 1.69
N GLN A 410 -1.87 -28.49 0.39
CA GLN A 410 -0.70 -29.16 -0.17
C GLN A 410 -0.37 -28.57 -1.55
N PRO A 411 0.92 -28.55 -1.96
CA PRO A 411 1.29 -28.19 -3.32
C PRO A 411 0.64 -29.09 -4.36
N ALA A 412 0.39 -28.54 -5.55
CA ALA A 412 -0.15 -29.23 -6.71
C ALA A 412 0.71 -28.99 -7.96
N SER A 413 0.51 -29.81 -8.98
CA SER A 413 1.11 -29.61 -10.30
C SER A 413 0.15 -29.98 -11.42
N ALA A 414 0.31 -29.34 -12.58
CA ALA A 414 -0.51 -29.59 -13.76
C ALA A 414 0.31 -29.48 -15.06
N PRO A 415 0.03 -30.31 -16.07
CA PRO A 415 0.67 -30.17 -17.39
C PRO A 415 0.35 -28.81 -18.03
N LEU A 416 1.38 -28.13 -18.55
CA LEU A 416 1.24 -26.83 -19.22
C LEU A 416 0.27 -26.84 -20.41
N GLU A 417 0.13 -27.98 -21.09
CA GLU A 417 -0.77 -28.15 -22.25
C GLU A 417 -2.24 -27.84 -21.94
N GLN A 418 -2.64 -27.93 -20.67
CA GLN A 418 -4.02 -27.64 -20.27
C GLN A 418 -4.33 -26.13 -20.31
N GLY A 419 -3.32 -25.26 -20.12
CA GLY A 419 -3.43 -23.80 -20.13
C GLY A 419 -4.34 -23.18 -19.04
N THR A 420 -5.22 -23.96 -18.44
CA THR A 420 -6.13 -23.57 -17.35
C THR A 420 -6.32 -24.74 -16.41
N PHE A 421 -6.27 -24.47 -15.11
CA PHE A 421 -6.38 -25.48 -14.06
C PHE A 421 -7.11 -24.88 -12.85
N THR A 422 -7.67 -25.75 -12.01
CA THR A 422 -8.46 -25.36 -10.85
C THR A 422 -7.87 -25.98 -9.60
N VAL A 423 -7.73 -25.17 -8.55
CA VAL A 423 -7.29 -25.59 -7.21
C VAL A 423 -8.36 -25.25 -6.18
N THR A 424 -8.44 -26.03 -5.11
CA THR A 424 -9.36 -25.80 -4.00
C THR A 424 -8.58 -25.23 -2.82
N THR A 425 -9.07 -24.14 -2.24
CA THR A 425 -8.47 -23.50 -1.07
C THR A 425 -8.59 -24.38 0.18
N SER A 426 -7.66 -24.20 1.11
CA SER A 426 -7.62 -24.89 2.40
C SER A 426 -8.92 -24.72 3.18
N ALA A 427 -9.33 -25.78 3.89
CA ALA A 427 -10.43 -25.70 4.86
C ALA A 427 -10.06 -24.84 6.10
N SER A 428 -8.77 -24.63 6.34
CA SER A 428 -8.20 -23.80 7.40
C SER A 428 -7.40 -22.63 6.78
N LEU A 429 -8.05 -21.87 5.90
CA LEU A 429 -7.43 -20.80 5.14
C LEU A 429 -6.84 -19.72 6.08
N PRO A 430 -5.50 -19.49 6.05
CA PRO A 430 -4.89 -18.40 6.80
C PRO A 430 -5.15 -17.08 6.07
N GLU A 431 -5.31 -15.98 6.80
CA GLU A 431 -5.48 -14.64 6.21
C GLU A 431 -4.33 -13.71 6.66
N PRO A 432 -3.69 -12.96 5.74
CA PRO A 432 -3.80 -13.09 4.28
C PRO A 432 -3.25 -14.43 3.78
N CYS A 433 -3.81 -14.94 2.69
CA CYS A 433 -3.30 -16.14 2.01
C CYS A 433 -2.59 -15.79 0.70
N THR A 434 -1.60 -16.59 0.30
CA THR A 434 -0.91 -16.44 -0.99
C THR A 434 -1.03 -17.71 -1.82
N LEU A 435 -1.27 -17.55 -3.12
CA LEU A 435 -1.20 -18.63 -4.11
C LEU A 435 -0.03 -18.35 -5.05
N VAL A 436 0.88 -19.30 -5.18
CA VAL A 436 2.14 -19.18 -5.93
C VAL A 436 2.10 -20.13 -7.12
N VAL A 437 2.36 -19.61 -8.31
CA VAL A 437 2.36 -20.36 -9.57
C VAL A 437 3.77 -20.34 -10.16
N GLY A 438 4.40 -21.50 -10.28
CA GLY A 438 5.71 -21.66 -10.93
C GLY A 438 5.56 -22.21 -12.34
N VAL A 439 5.93 -21.41 -13.35
CA VAL A 439 5.90 -21.75 -14.78
C VAL A 439 7.33 -22.00 -15.29
N PRO A 440 7.69 -23.24 -15.66
CA PRO A 440 9.00 -23.55 -16.23
C PRO A 440 9.15 -23.01 -17.66
N LEU A 441 10.24 -22.28 -17.92
CA LEU A 441 10.54 -21.67 -19.21
C LEU A 441 11.51 -22.53 -20.04
N SER A 442 11.58 -22.26 -21.34
CA SER A 442 12.34 -23.09 -22.30
C SER A 442 13.87 -23.04 -22.11
N ASN A 443 14.39 -22.04 -21.42
CA ASN A 443 15.81 -21.93 -21.04
C ASN A 443 16.15 -22.67 -19.72
N GLY A 444 15.17 -23.33 -19.09
CA GLY A 444 15.35 -24.02 -17.81
C GLY A 444 15.13 -23.14 -16.57
N SER A 445 14.93 -21.83 -16.74
CA SER A 445 14.51 -20.93 -15.66
C SER A 445 13.04 -21.14 -15.28
N THR A 446 12.62 -20.58 -14.15
CA THR A 446 11.23 -20.62 -13.68
C THR A 446 10.68 -19.21 -13.49
N GLN A 447 9.51 -18.95 -14.05
CA GLN A 447 8.70 -17.78 -13.71
C GLN A 447 7.83 -18.10 -12.50
N THR A 448 7.84 -17.23 -11.49
CA THR A 448 6.99 -17.33 -10.31
C THR A 448 5.99 -16.18 -10.31
N THR A 449 4.69 -16.49 -10.29
CA THR A 449 3.63 -15.52 -10.08
C THR A 449 2.96 -15.76 -8.73
N THR A 450 2.97 -14.77 -7.85
CA THR A 450 2.31 -14.83 -6.53
C THR A 450 1.07 -13.97 -6.56
N ALA A 451 -0.08 -14.55 -6.24
CA ALA A 451 -1.32 -13.86 -5.92
C ALA A 451 -1.51 -13.80 -4.40
N THR A 452 -1.81 -12.63 -3.86
CA THR A 452 -2.11 -12.38 -2.45
C THR A 452 -3.60 -12.08 -2.30
N TYR A 453 -4.24 -12.75 -1.36
CA TYR A 453 -5.65 -12.58 -1.02
C TYR A 453 -5.73 -12.09 0.43
N PRO A 454 -6.17 -10.83 0.67
CA PRO A 454 -6.26 -10.29 2.01
C PRO A 454 -7.51 -10.79 2.76
N GLY A 455 -7.44 -10.79 4.10
CA GLY A 455 -8.62 -10.92 4.94
C GLY A 455 -9.44 -9.61 5.01
N GLY A 456 -10.66 -9.71 5.52
CA GLY A 456 -11.52 -8.56 5.81
C GLY A 456 -11.26 -7.95 7.19
N THR A 457 -11.77 -6.74 7.41
CA THR A 457 -11.69 -6.05 8.69
C THR A 457 -13.10 -5.78 9.23
N MET A 458 -13.32 -6.12 10.50
CA MET A 458 -14.47 -5.65 11.25
C MET A 458 -13.99 -4.63 12.27
N SER A 459 -14.60 -3.45 12.31
CA SER A 459 -14.31 -2.44 13.33
C SER A 459 -15.58 -1.84 13.89
N GLY A 460 -15.46 -1.05 14.94
CA GLY A 460 -16.63 -0.49 15.59
C GLY A 460 -16.34 0.26 16.88
N THR A 461 -17.41 0.67 17.55
CA THR A 461 -17.35 1.22 18.91
C THR A 461 -18.32 0.50 19.82
N VAL A 462 -17.99 0.41 21.11
CA VAL A 462 -18.91 0.01 22.16
C VAL A 462 -19.30 1.24 22.98
N ARG A 463 -20.59 1.51 23.09
CA ARG A 463 -21.13 2.71 23.76
C ARG A 463 -22.16 2.36 24.80
N SER A 464 -22.29 3.23 25.80
CA SER A 464 -23.27 3.10 26.86
C SER A 464 -24.65 3.51 26.38
N ALA A 465 -25.64 2.61 26.48
CA ALA A 465 -27.00 2.86 26.03
C ALA A 465 -27.72 4.00 26.78
N THR A 466 -27.23 4.46 27.93
CA THR A 466 -27.88 5.53 28.73
C THR A 466 -27.14 6.87 28.71
N THR A 467 -25.94 6.92 28.13
CA THR A 467 -25.15 8.15 28.06
C THR A 467 -24.53 8.43 26.70
N ASP A 468 -24.56 7.46 25.77
CA ASP A 468 -23.79 7.43 24.51
C ASP A 468 -22.25 7.51 24.66
N GLU A 469 -21.75 7.66 25.88
CA GLU A 469 -20.32 7.71 26.17
C GLU A 469 -19.62 6.37 25.82
N PRO A 470 -18.36 6.41 25.34
CA PRO A 470 -17.61 5.21 25.04
C PRO A 470 -17.37 4.30 26.26
N VAL A 471 -17.54 2.99 26.07
CA VAL A 471 -17.23 2.00 27.10
C VAL A 471 -15.81 1.50 26.90
N VAL A 472 -14.90 1.95 27.77
CA VAL A 472 -13.48 1.56 27.73
C VAL A 472 -13.27 0.20 28.40
N GLY A 473 -12.49 -0.69 27.77
CA GLY A 473 -12.16 -2.01 28.31
C GLY A 473 -13.28 -3.05 28.21
N ALA A 474 -14.33 -2.80 27.40
CA ALA A 474 -15.33 -3.80 27.08
C ALA A 474 -14.72 -4.93 26.26
N THR A 475 -15.05 -6.18 26.58
CA THR A 475 -14.65 -7.35 25.79
C THR A 475 -15.64 -7.55 24.65
N VAL A 476 -15.15 -7.53 23.41
CA VAL A 476 -15.90 -7.84 22.21
C VAL A 476 -15.50 -9.23 21.71
N ALA A 477 -16.47 -10.09 21.45
CA ALA A 477 -16.26 -11.48 21.05
C ALA A 477 -17.02 -11.83 19.77
N LEU A 478 -16.38 -12.59 18.87
CA LEU A 478 -16.99 -13.12 17.65
C LEU A 478 -17.40 -14.59 17.82
N SER A 479 -18.36 -15.05 17.02
CA SER A 479 -18.77 -16.46 16.93
C SER A 479 -17.64 -17.40 16.50
N SER A 480 -16.58 -16.88 15.87
CA SER A 480 -15.35 -17.61 15.56
C SER A 480 -14.49 -17.93 16.80
N GLY A 481 -14.79 -17.31 17.95
CA GLY A 481 -14.00 -17.39 19.18
C GLY A 481 -12.93 -16.30 19.32
N ALA A 482 -12.75 -15.45 18.29
CA ALA A 482 -11.87 -14.29 18.40
C ALA A 482 -12.42 -13.28 19.41
N THR A 483 -11.53 -12.64 20.19
CA THR A 483 -11.89 -11.61 21.17
C THR A 483 -10.92 -10.44 21.13
N THR A 484 -11.42 -9.25 21.45
CA THR A 484 -10.62 -8.02 21.62
C THR A 484 -11.23 -7.16 22.73
N THR A 485 -10.53 -6.10 23.14
CA THR A 485 -11.03 -5.15 24.14
C THR A 485 -11.04 -3.73 23.60
N THR A 486 -12.02 -2.93 24.01
CA THR A 486 -12.16 -1.56 23.51
C THR A 486 -11.12 -0.58 24.07
N GLY A 487 -10.73 0.38 23.23
CA GLY A 487 -9.83 1.48 23.57
C GLY A 487 -10.51 2.69 24.24
N PRO A 488 -9.79 3.81 24.41
CA PRO A 488 -10.28 5.01 25.13
C PRO A 488 -11.49 5.70 24.50
N ALA A 489 -11.70 5.55 23.19
CA ALA A 489 -12.88 6.02 22.47
C ALA A 489 -13.91 4.90 22.27
N GLY A 490 -13.80 3.80 23.02
CA GLY A 490 -14.69 2.64 22.92
C GLY A 490 -14.46 1.81 21.66
N GLU A 491 -13.40 2.09 20.92
CA GLU A 491 -13.11 1.52 19.62
C GLU A 491 -12.59 0.08 19.71
N TYR A 492 -12.99 -0.77 18.76
CA TYR A 492 -12.45 -2.11 18.60
C TYR A 492 -12.23 -2.43 17.11
N ALA A 493 -11.35 -3.40 16.87
CA ALA A 493 -11.13 -3.94 15.53
C ALA A 493 -10.73 -5.42 15.58
N PHE A 494 -11.13 -6.15 14.55
CA PHE A 494 -10.66 -7.47 14.15
C PHE A 494 -10.16 -7.34 12.72
N THR A 495 -8.88 -7.61 12.50
CA THR A 495 -8.27 -7.65 11.17
C THR A 495 -8.14 -9.09 10.70
N ASP A 496 -7.90 -9.27 9.40
CA ASP A 496 -7.57 -10.56 8.80
C ASP A 496 -8.67 -11.62 9.02
N LEU A 497 -9.93 -11.19 8.98
CA LEU A 497 -11.08 -12.07 9.10
C LEU A 497 -11.42 -12.72 7.77
N PRO A 498 -11.63 -14.05 7.70
CA PRO A 498 -12.22 -14.68 6.53
C PRO A 498 -13.56 -14.03 6.16
N GLY A 499 -13.83 -13.88 4.86
CA GLY A 499 -15.12 -13.38 4.39
C GLY A 499 -16.27 -14.26 4.89
N GLY A 500 -17.32 -13.66 5.46
CA GLY A 500 -18.43 -14.42 6.02
C GLY A 500 -19.27 -13.65 7.03
N SER A 501 -20.27 -14.34 7.59
CA SER A 501 -21.16 -13.79 8.60
C SER A 501 -20.69 -14.17 10.00
N TYR A 502 -20.53 -13.17 10.86
CA TYR A 502 -20.09 -13.29 12.24
C TYR A 502 -21.19 -12.81 13.17
N THR A 503 -21.36 -13.49 14.31
CA THR A 503 -22.10 -12.93 15.43
C THR A 503 -21.11 -12.26 16.36
N VAL A 504 -21.33 -10.98 16.67
CA VAL A 504 -20.50 -10.18 17.58
C VAL A 504 -21.28 -9.88 18.87
N THR A 505 -20.61 -9.91 20.01
CA THR A 505 -21.21 -9.59 21.32
C THR A 505 -20.22 -8.80 22.16
N ALA A 506 -20.70 -7.78 22.89
CA ALA A 506 -19.89 -7.00 23.83
C ALA A 506 -20.28 -7.30 25.29
N THR A 507 -19.31 -7.23 26.20
CA THR A 507 -19.51 -7.37 27.65
C THR A 507 -18.57 -6.43 28.40
N ALA A 508 -19.01 -5.86 29.54
CA ALA A 508 -18.18 -5.02 30.40
C ALA A 508 -18.70 -5.08 31.84
N ASP A 509 -17.82 -4.88 32.83
CA ASP A 509 -18.20 -4.82 34.24
C ASP A 509 -19.16 -3.65 34.49
N GLY A 510 -20.24 -3.88 35.25
CA GLY A 510 -21.26 -2.87 35.52
C GLY A 510 -22.29 -2.68 34.40
N TYR A 511 -22.23 -3.51 33.35
CA TYR A 511 -23.20 -3.57 32.26
C TYR A 511 -23.82 -4.97 32.17
N VAL A 512 -25.07 -5.05 31.73
CA VAL A 512 -25.64 -6.34 31.30
C VAL A 512 -25.01 -6.74 29.96
N PRO A 513 -24.85 -8.05 29.66
CA PRO A 513 -24.32 -8.49 28.38
C PRO A 513 -25.10 -7.88 27.21
N GLY A 514 -24.35 -7.35 26.23
CA GLY A 514 -24.95 -6.77 25.03
C GLY A 514 -25.67 -7.82 24.18
N ALA A 515 -26.58 -7.36 23.33
CA ALA A 515 -27.26 -8.24 22.40
C ALA A 515 -26.29 -8.79 21.34
N PRO A 516 -26.43 -10.06 20.91
CA PRO A 516 -25.66 -10.60 19.79
C PRO A 516 -26.07 -9.92 18.47
N THR A 517 -25.14 -9.29 17.78
CA THR A 517 -25.36 -8.63 16.48
C THR A 517 -24.76 -9.47 15.37
N THR A 518 -25.47 -9.67 14.26
CA THR A 518 -24.92 -10.38 13.09
C THR A 518 -24.33 -9.38 12.10
N VAL A 519 -23.07 -9.58 11.74
CA VAL A 519 -22.30 -8.70 10.86
C VAL A 519 -21.73 -9.53 9.72
N SER A 520 -21.98 -9.11 8.49
CA SER A 520 -21.31 -9.66 7.32
C SER A 520 -20.01 -8.91 7.08
N VAL A 521 -18.88 -9.61 7.19
CA VAL A 521 -17.57 -9.06 6.83
C VAL A 521 -17.35 -9.36 5.36
N GLU A 522 -17.32 -8.29 4.58
CA GLU A 522 -17.01 -8.38 3.16
C GLU A 522 -15.49 -8.26 2.93
N PRO A 523 -14.95 -9.08 2.01
CA PRO A 523 -13.57 -9.02 1.54
C PRO A 523 -13.01 -7.62 1.25
N ALA A 524 -11.84 -7.28 1.81
CA ALA A 524 -11.15 -5.99 1.57
C ALA A 524 -12.00 -4.73 1.83
N GLN A 525 -13.08 -4.86 2.60
CA GLN A 525 -13.88 -3.75 3.11
C GLN A 525 -13.78 -3.68 4.62
N ASP A 526 -13.84 -2.45 5.13
CA ASP A 526 -14.02 -2.19 6.55
C ASP A 526 -15.52 -2.22 6.85
N THR A 527 -15.99 -3.30 7.47
CA THR A 527 -17.37 -3.32 8.01
C THR A 527 -17.34 -2.69 9.40
N ALA A 528 -17.98 -1.53 9.55
CA ALA A 528 -18.14 -0.85 10.83
C ALA A 528 -19.48 -1.24 11.49
N THR A 529 -19.49 -1.52 12.79
CA THR A 529 -20.73 -1.70 13.55
C THR A 529 -20.59 -1.13 14.97
N THR A 530 -21.65 -0.51 15.49
CA THR A 530 -21.67 0.00 16.87
C THR A 530 -22.44 -0.96 17.76
N LEU A 531 -21.87 -1.29 18.92
CA LEU A 531 -22.49 -2.16 19.92
C LEU A 531 -22.89 -1.33 21.13
N LEU A 532 -24.08 -1.59 21.65
CA LEU A 532 -24.62 -0.88 22.79
C LEU A 532 -24.62 -1.76 24.04
N LEU A 533 -24.17 -1.21 25.15
CA LEU A 533 -24.22 -1.85 26.47
C LEU A 533 -25.14 -1.07 27.40
N SER A 534 -26.10 -1.77 28.00
CA SER A 534 -26.95 -1.21 29.04
C SER A 534 -26.27 -1.37 30.41
N PRO A 535 -26.11 -0.31 31.21
CA PRO A 535 -25.69 -0.44 32.61
C PRO A 535 -26.57 -1.42 33.38
N GLU A 536 -26.01 -2.07 34.40
CA GLU A 536 -26.73 -2.99 35.28
C GLU A 536 -28.03 -2.37 35.80
N LEU A 537 -29.10 -3.15 35.72
CA LEU A 537 -30.44 -2.76 36.13
C LEU A 537 -30.76 -3.32 37.52
N ALA A 538 -31.45 -2.53 38.33
CA ALA A 538 -32.04 -3.04 39.57
C ALA A 538 -33.09 -4.12 39.25
N ALA A 539 -33.26 -5.09 40.15
CA ALA A 539 -34.24 -6.15 39.97
C ALA A 539 -35.66 -5.56 39.82
N GLY A 540 -36.34 -5.94 38.72
CA GLY A 540 -37.67 -5.43 38.38
C GLY A 540 -37.69 -4.12 37.57
N SER A 541 -36.53 -3.53 37.29
CA SER A 541 -36.40 -2.44 36.31
C SER A 541 -36.28 -2.99 34.89
N LEU A 542 -36.71 -2.20 33.91
CA LEU A 542 -36.58 -2.51 32.49
C LEU A 542 -35.93 -1.35 31.75
N ARG A 543 -35.16 -1.66 30.71
CA ARG A 543 -34.62 -0.68 29.78
C ARG A 543 -35.02 -1.02 28.36
N ILE A 544 -35.47 -0.02 27.63
CA ILE A 544 -35.87 -0.11 26.23
C ILE A 544 -34.86 0.74 25.46
N VAL A 545 -34.14 0.14 24.53
CA VAL A 545 -33.11 0.78 23.71
C VAL A 545 -33.55 0.70 22.26
N LEU A 546 -33.69 1.85 21.61
CA LEU A 546 -33.98 2.00 20.19
C LEU A 546 -32.69 2.44 19.47
N SER A 547 -32.32 1.70 18.42
CA SER A 547 -31.23 2.05 17.50
C SER A 547 -31.68 1.88 16.05
N TRP A 548 -31.14 2.66 15.13
CA TRP A 548 -31.45 2.58 13.70
C TRP A 548 -30.24 2.96 12.83
N ASP A 549 -30.37 2.84 11.52
CA ASP A 549 -29.32 3.22 10.55
C ASP A 549 -29.35 4.72 10.25
N ASP A 550 -28.45 5.19 9.39
CA ASP A 550 -28.26 6.61 9.05
C ASP A 550 -29.51 7.38 8.54
N ASN A 551 -30.60 6.68 8.24
CA ASN A 551 -31.82 7.23 7.66
C ASN A 551 -33.04 6.41 8.09
N PRO A 552 -34.12 7.00 8.62
CA PRO A 552 -34.41 8.43 8.80
C PRO A 552 -33.50 9.07 9.86
N ALA A 553 -33.35 10.39 9.76
CA ALA A 553 -32.42 11.14 10.60
C ALA A 553 -32.86 11.26 12.07
N ASP A 554 -34.10 10.88 12.39
CA ASP A 554 -34.70 11.12 13.72
C ASP A 554 -35.90 10.19 13.96
N LEU A 555 -35.77 9.30 14.95
CA LEU A 555 -36.82 8.39 15.42
C LEU A 555 -37.04 8.62 16.91
N ASP A 556 -38.24 9.06 17.29
CA ASP A 556 -38.61 9.33 18.68
C ASP A 556 -39.21 8.11 19.39
N SER A 557 -38.83 7.93 20.65
CA SER A 557 -39.34 6.92 21.56
C SER A 557 -40.53 7.46 22.36
N HIS A 558 -41.62 6.70 22.33
CA HIS A 558 -42.85 7.04 23.04
C HIS A 558 -43.27 5.89 23.95
N LEU A 559 -43.33 6.15 25.26
CA LEU A 559 -43.85 5.22 26.26
C LEU A 559 -45.08 5.81 26.94
N TRP A 560 -46.22 5.14 26.82
CA TRP A 560 -47.40 5.43 27.64
C TRP A 560 -47.43 4.49 28.85
N THR A 561 -47.58 5.06 30.04
CA THR A 561 -47.74 4.31 31.30
C THR A 561 -49.18 3.87 31.51
N PRO A 562 -49.48 2.98 32.48
CA PRO A 562 -50.82 2.46 32.70
C PRO A 562 -51.88 3.55 32.95
N GLU A 563 -53.13 3.32 32.50
CA GLU A 563 -54.27 4.24 32.70
C GLU A 563 -54.56 4.59 34.16
N SER A 564 -54.10 3.77 35.11
CA SER A 564 -54.21 4.03 36.55
C SER A 564 -53.33 5.20 37.00
N GLN A 565 -52.26 5.50 36.26
CA GLN A 565 -51.33 6.62 36.42
C GLN A 565 -50.85 7.06 35.04
N PRO A 566 -51.72 7.73 34.24
CA PRO A 566 -51.41 7.99 32.84
C PRO A 566 -50.32 9.07 32.76
N TYR A 567 -49.25 8.71 32.07
CA TYR A 567 -48.08 9.52 31.72
C TYR A 567 -47.60 9.13 30.31
N HIS A 568 -47.32 10.10 29.46
CA HIS A 568 -46.66 9.86 28.16
C HIS A 568 -45.23 10.36 28.24
N VAL A 569 -44.27 9.44 28.24
CA VAL A 569 -42.85 9.72 28.21
C VAL A 569 -42.41 9.82 26.75
N TYR A 570 -41.88 10.98 26.36
CA TYR A 570 -41.23 11.26 25.08
C TYR A 570 -40.35 12.52 25.21
N TYR A 571 -39.71 12.97 24.11
CA TYR A 571 -38.82 14.14 24.05
C TYR A 571 -39.31 15.37 24.87
N GLY A 572 -40.61 15.66 24.86
CA GLY A 572 -41.19 16.78 25.61
C GLY A 572 -41.21 16.52 27.13
N PRO A 573 -42.23 15.81 27.65
CA PRO A 573 -42.29 15.31 29.01
C PRO A 573 -41.44 14.03 29.16
N ARG A 574 -40.13 14.20 29.41
CA ARG A 574 -39.18 13.07 29.53
C ARG A 574 -39.40 12.14 30.73
N GLY A 575 -40.31 12.46 31.66
CA GLY A 575 -40.59 11.63 32.83
C GLY A 575 -39.55 11.77 33.95
N SER A 576 -39.56 10.83 34.89
CA SER A 576 -38.68 10.80 36.06
C SER A 576 -38.50 9.37 36.55
N LEU A 577 -37.27 9.01 36.94
CA LEU A 577 -36.98 7.71 37.58
C LEU A 577 -37.21 7.72 39.10
N ASP A 578 -37.23 8.90 39.73
CA ASP A 578 -37.30 9.08 41.20
C ASP A 578 -38.72 9.38 41.71
N ALA A 579 -39.60 9.82 40.82
CA ALA A 579 -40.99 10.15 41.10
C ALA A 579 -41.90 9.68 39.96
N CYS A 580 -43.22 9.70 40.17
CA CYS A 580 -44.20 9.39 39.11
C CYS A 580 -43.80 10.13 37.81
N PRO A 581 -43.61 9.41 36.70
CA PRO A 581 -44.12 8.05 36.41
C PRO A 581 -43.20 6.86 36.72
N PHE A 582 -42.03 7.05 37.34
CA PHE A 582 -40.98 6.02 37.51
C PHE A 582 -40.50 5.42 36.19
N ALA A 583 -40.60 6.23 35.14
CA ALA A 583 -40.12 5.95 33.80
C ALA A 583 -39.58 7.25 33.21
N ALA A 584 -38.45 7.18 32.53
CA ALA A 584 -37.85 8.35 31.90
C ALA A 584 -37.19 8.01 30.56
N LEU A 585 -37.23 8.97 29.65
CA LEU A 585 -36.37 9.00 28.47
C LEU A 585 -34.99 9.46 28.93
N ASP A 586 -34.05 8.50 29.04
CA ASP A 586 -32.69 8.70 29.54
C ASP A 586 -31.81 9.39 28.50
N ILE A 587 -31.93 9.00 27.23
CA ILE A 587 -31.31 9.65 26.07
C ILE A 587 -32.39 9.95 25.05
N ASP A 588 -32.31 11.16 24.51
CA ASP A 588 -33.10 11.69 23.40
C ASP A 588 -32.11 12.14 22.31
N ASP A 589 -31.91 11.31 21.29
CA ASP A 589 -30.93 11.58 20.23
C ASP A 589 -31.57 12.33 19.07
N VAL A 590 -31.47 13.67 19.15
CA VAL A 590 -32.05 14.58 18.16
C VAL A 590 -31.15 14.82 16.92
N SER A 591 -29.97 14.21 16.88
CA SER A 591 -29.01 14.36 15.77
C SER A 591 -28.05 13.18 15.70
N GLY A 592 -28.56 12.00 15.36
CA GLY A 592 -27.79 10.76 15.29
C GLY A 592 -28.67 9.56 14.92
N PHE A 593 -28.19 8.34 15.20
CA PHE A 593 -28.82 7.07 14.80
C PHE A 593 -29.15 6.19 16.01
N GLY A 594 -29.35 6.85 17.15
CA GLY A 594 -29.55 6.24 18.46
C GLY A 594 -28.23 6.03 19.22
N PRO A 595 -28.32 5.58 20.48
CA PRO A 595 -29.54 5.06 21.07
C PRO A 595 -30.48 6.13 21.60
N GLU A 596 -31.78 5.92 21.37
CA GLU A 596 -32.79 6.47 22.27
C GLU A 596 -33.18 5.43 23.32
N THR A 597 -33.21 5.85 24.57
CA THR A 597 -33.31 4.90 25.68
C THR A 597 -34.37 5.35 26.68
N VAL A 598 -35.30 4.45 26.99
CA VAL A 598 -36.29 4.62 28.05
C VAL A 598 -36.05 3.61 29.15
N THR A 599 -35.83 4.08 30.39
CA THR A 599 -35.76 3.24 31.58
C THR A 599 -37.06 3.32 32.37
N ILE A 600 -37.58 2.16 32.78
CA ILE A 600 -38.64 2.03 33.78
C ILE A 600 -37.96 1.57 35.07
N SER A 601 -37.79 2.48 36.03
CA SER A 601 -37.13 2.18 37.31
C SER A 601 -38.03 1.34 38.21
N GLN A 602 -39.33 1.61 38.20
CA GLN A 602 -40.34 0.88 38.96
C GLN A 602 -41.64 0.75 38.16
N ALA A 603 -41.95 -0.46 37.69
CA ALA A 603 -43.19 -0.71 36.99
C ALA A 603 -44.40 -0.66 37.95
N VAL A 604 -45.42 0.11 37.60
CA VAL A 604 -46.71 0.16 38.29
C VAL A 604 -47.66 -0.83 37.62
N ALA A 605 -48.54 -1.48 38.39
CA ALA A 605 -49.48 -2.45 37.87
C ALA A 605 -50.37 -1.87 36.75
N GLY A 606 -50.34 -2.52 35.59
CA GLY A 606 -51.15 -2.21 34.42
C GLY A 606 -50.34 -2.36 33.12
N THR A 607 -50.89 -1.87 32.02
CA THR A 607 -50.27 -2.02 30.69
C THR A 607 -49.50 -0.77 30.29
N TYR A 608 -48.21 -0.94 30.02
CA TYR A 608 -47.39 0.05 29.34
C TYR A 608 -47.43 -0.20 27.83
N ARG A 609 -47.38 0.85 27.02
CA ARG A 609 -47.30 0.76 25.55
C ARG A 609 -46.08 1.49 25.05
N TYR A 610 -45.25 0.81 24.27
CA TYR A 610 -44.08 1.42 23.63
C TYR A 610 -44.29 1.54 22.11
N ALA A 611 -44.00 2.72 21.57
CA ALA A 611 -44.05 2.99 20.15
C ALA A 611 -42.86 3.87 19.73
N VAL A 612 -42.55 3.81 18.44
CA VAL A 612 -41.55 4.67 17.79
C VAL A 612 -42.24 5.56 16.78
N HIS A 613 -41.86 6.83 16.72
CA HIS A 613 -42.40 7.80 15.79
C HIS A 613 -41.31 8.33 14.86
N ARG A 614 -41.58 8.36 13.55
CA ARG A 614 -40.69 9.02 12.60
C ARG A 614 -40.95 10.52 12.61
N PHE A 615 -40.16 11.26 13.38
CA PHE A 615 -40.32 12.71 13.51
C PHE A 615 -39.89 13.47 12.25
N SER A 616 -38.73 13.12 11.69
CA SER A 616 -38.18 13.76 10.51
C SER A 616 -37.39 12.78 9.62
N GLY A 617 -37.03 13.20 8.39
CA GLY A 617 -36.36 12.36 7.39
C GLY A 617 -37.22 12.02 6.17
N GLY A 618 -36.57 11.67 5.05
CA GLY A 618 -37.21 11.50 3.74
C GLY A 618 -37.74 10.09 3.44
N GLU A 619 -37.35 9.08 4.23
CA GLU A 619 -37.66 7.66 3.99
C GLU A 619 -38.72 7.10 4.95
N THR A 620 -39.14 5.86 4.70
CA THR A 620 -40.17 5.16 5.50
C THR A 620 -39.57 4.51 6.76
N LEU A 621 -40.39 4.23 7.77
CA LEU A 621 -39.95 3.47 8.96
C LEU A 621 -39.34 2.11 8.57
N SER A 622 -39.84 1.46 7.52
CA SER A 622 -39.33 0.18 7.02
C SER A 622 -37.89 0.21 6.52
N GLN A 623 -37.38 1.38 6.13
CA GLN A 623 -36.04 1.56 5.60
C GLN A 623 -35.04 1.97 6.68
N SER A 624 -35.52 2.21 7.90
CA SER A 624 -34.68 2.61 9.04
C SER A 624 -33.76 1.53 9.58
N ASN A 625 -34.07 0.25 9.28
CA ASN A 625 -33.50 -0.90 9.96
C ASN A 625 -33.57 -0.78 11.51
N ALA A 626 -34.55 -0.02 12.03
CA ALA A 626 -34.70 0.21 13.45
C ALA A 626 -34.93 -1.09 14.22
N VAL A 627 -34.24 -1.21 15.35
CA VAL A 627 -34.34 -2.33 16.28
C VAL A 627 -34.63 -1.79 17.67
N VAL A 628 -35.62 -2.40 18.33
CA VAL A 628 -35.94 -2.15 19.74
C VAL A 628 -35.52 -3.35 20.57
N GLN A 629 -34.61 -3.12 21.49
CA GLN A 629 -34.11 -4.10 22.44
C GLN A 629 -34.61 -3.78 23.85
N VAL A 630 -35.12 -4.80 24.53
CA VAL A 630 -35.61 -4.66 25.91
C VAL A 630 -34.71 -5.49 26.82
N PHE A 631 -34.18 -4.86 27.87
CA PHE A 631 -33.29 -5.46 28.85
C PHE A 631 -33.93 -5.45 30.24
N ASP A 632 -33.65 -6.51 31.01
CA ASP A 632 -33.87 -6.56 32.46
C ASP A 632 -32.53 -6.79 33.19
N SER A 633 -32.58 -7.05 34.50
CA SER A 633 -31.38 -7.32 35.31
C SER A 633 -30.61 -8.60 34.90
N ALA A 634 -31.22 -9.51 34.15
CA ALA A 634 -30.60 -10.74 33.67
C ALA A 634 -30.04 -10.62 32.23
N GLY A 635 -30.46 -9.61 31.46
CA GLY A 635 -29.95 -9.31 30.12
C GLY A 635 -31.07 -8.98 29.13
N LEU A 636 -30.83 -9.27 27.84
CA LEU A 636 -31.82 -9.05 26.77
C LEU A 636 -33.03 -10.00 26.96
N VAL A 637 -34.23 -9.42 27.06
CA VAL A 637 -35.49 -10.16 27.20
C VAL A 637 -36.32 -10.19 25.92
N ALA A 638 -36.20 -9.19 25.06
CA ALA A 638 -36.87 -9.14 23.77
C ALA A 638 -36.12 -8.26 22.78
N GLU A 639 -36.17 -8.64 21.51
CA GLU A 639 -35.70 -7.85 20.38
C GLU A 639 -36.76 -7.83 19.29
N MET A 640 -37.05 -6.65 18.76
CA MET A 640 -38.06 -6.44 17.73
C MET A 640 -37.47 -5.54 16.65
N ALA A 641 -37.41 -6.04 15.41
CA ALA A 641 -37.06 -5.25 14.24
C ALA A 641 -38.29 -4.63 13.59
N VAL A 642 -38.12 -3.42 13.04
CA VAL A 642 -39.17 -2.69 12.34
C VAL A 642 -39.73 -3.51 11.16
N PRO A 643 -41.06 -3.55 10.94
CA PRO A 643 -41.64 -4.26 9.81
C PRO A 643 -41.20 -3.64 8.47
N LEU A 644 -40.84 -4.49 7.50
CA LEU A 644 -40.32 -4.05 6.20
C LEU A 644 -41.43 -3.72 5.17
N ASN A 645 -42.69 -3.70 5.56
CA ASN A 645 -43.86 -3.57 4.67
C ASN A 645 -44.59 -2.23 4.77
N GLY A 646 -44.00 -1.24 5.44
CA GLY A 646 -44.53 0.12 5.58
C GLY A 646 -44.39 0.98 4.34
N THR A 647 -45.22 2.02 4.30
CA THR A 647 -45.26 3.08 3.27
C THR A 647 -44.98 4.43 3.92
N ALA A 648 -44.82 5.50 3.13
CA ALA A 648 -44.61 6.85 3.66
C ALA A 648 -45.74 7.36 4.57
N GLU A 649 -46.96 6.84 4.40
CA GLU A 649 -48.13 7.16 5.22
C GLU A 649 -48.01 6.58 6.64
N HIS A 650 -47.21 5.53 6.84
CA HIS A 650 -46.97 4.98 8.17
C HIS A 650 -45.87 5.78 8.87
N THR A 651 -46.25 6.57 9.87
CA THR A 651 -45.34 7.42 10.66
C THR A 651 -45.09 6.88 12.07
N TRP A 652 -45.87 5.88 12.50
CA TRP A 652 -45.78 5.27 13.82
C TRP A 652 -45.52 3.77 13.74
N TRP A 653 -44.74 3.25 14.68
CA TRP A 653 -44.51 1.83 14.89
C TRP A 653 -44.94 1.45 16.31
N HIS A 654 -46.07 0.75 16.45
CA HIS A 654 -46.45 0.11 17.71
C HIS A 654 -45.60 -1.14 17.90
N VAL A 655 -44.63 -1.07 18.82
CA VAL A 655 -43.64 -2.12 19.01
C VAL A 655 -44.22 -3.23 19.89
N PHE A 656 -44.60 -2.90 21.12
CA PHE A 656 -45.13 -3.87 22.08
C PHE A 656 -46.02 -3.23 23.16
N ASP A 657 -46.78 -4.08 23.84
CA ASP A 657 -47.45 -3.78 25.10
C ASP A 657 -46.81 -4.62 26.23
N LEU A 658 -46.47 -4.00 27.36
CA LEU A 658 -45.94 -4.65 28.56
C LEU A 658 -47.04 -4.72 29.62
N ASP A 659 -47.43 -5.92 30.01
CA ASP A 659 -48.28 -6.15 31.18
C ASP A 659 -47.40 -6.24 32.45
N ALA A 660 -47.32 -5.14 33.19
CA ALA A 660 -46.52 -5.04 34.40
C ALA A 660 -47.11 -5.83 35.59
N VAL A 661 -48.26 -6.50 35.45
CA VAL A 661 -48.85 -7.35 36.49
C VAL A 661 -48.23 -8.74 36.48
N ASN A 662 -47.95 -9.29 35.29
CA ASN A 662 -47.36 -10.62 35.11
C ASN A 662 -45.98 -10.59 34.45
N GLY A 663 -45.48 -9.40 34.08
CA GLY A 663 -44.19 -9.19 33.42
C GLY A 663 -44.19 -9.61 31.94
N SER A 664 -45.36 -9.80 31.32
CA SER A 664 -45.47 -10.28 29.95
C SER A 664 -45.25 -9.14 28.95
N LEU A 665 -44.23 -9.27 28.09
CA LEU A 665 -44.06 -8.48 26.88
C LEU A 665 -44.86 -9.11 25.74
N VAL A 666 -45.82 -8.36 25.19
CA VAL A 666 -46.67 -8.78 24.08
C VAL A 666 -46.28 -7.98 22.84
N PRO A 667 -45.55 -8.57 21.88
CA PRO A 667 -45.19 -7.89 20.64
C PRO A 667 -46.46 -7.50 19.86
N ALA A 668 -46.55 -6.23 19.50
CA ALA A 668 -47.57 -5.74 18.59
C ALA A 668 -47.03 -5.71 17.15
N ASN A 669 -45.80 -5.20 16.99
CA ASN A 669 -45.03 -5.06 15.75
C ASN A 669 -45.84 -4.58 14.53
N ARG A 670 -46.55 -3.44 14.66
CA ARG A 670 -47.45 -2.90 13.64
C ARG A 670 -47.11 -1.47 13.27
N LEU A 671 -47.12 -1.17 11.97
CA LEU A 671 -46.98 0.19 11.44
C LEU A 671 -48.34 0.86 11.34
N LEU A 672 -48.41 2.16 11.70
CA LEU A 672 -49.63 2.94 11.86
C LEU A 672 -49.44 4.35 11.26
N ALA A 673 -50.56 4.98 10.88
CA ALA A 673 -50.54 6.24 10.14
C ALA A 673 -50.44 7.49 11.02
N ASP A 674 -50.93 7.43 12.25
CA ASP A 674 -51.00 8.58 13.17
C ASP A 674 -50.97 8.15 14.65
N GLU A 675 -50.73 9.12 15.53
CA GLU A 675 -50.63 8.92 16.98
C GLU A 675 -51.95 8.41 17.58
N ALA A 676 -53.09 8.87 17.07
CA ALA A 676 -54.41 8.48 17.60
C ALA A 676 -54.69 6.98 17.39
N ALA A 677 -54.04 6.35 16.40
CA ALA A 677 -54.11 4.92 16.18
C ALA A 677 -53.27 4.09 17.17
N VAL A 678 -52.30 4.69 17.87
CA VAL A 678 -51.40 3.98 18.82
C VAL A 678 -51.64 4.37 20.27
N ALA A 679 -51.95 5.63 20.56
CA ALA A 679 -52.10 6.16 21.92
C ALA A 679 -53.26 5.45 22.65
N PRO A 680 -53.03 4.92 23.86
CA PRO A 680 -54.07 4.22 24.62
C PRO A 680 -55.12 5.17 25.23
N TYR A 681 -54.79 6.45 25.41
CA TYR A 681 -55.67 7.47 26.02
C TYR A 681 -55.35 8.89 25.53
N ALA A 682 -56.31 9.82 25.69
CA ALA A 682 -56.27 11.16 25.09
C ALA A 682 -55.65 12.28 25.96
N VAL A 683 -55.53 12.09 27.29
CA VAL A 683 -54.93 13.11 28.19
C VAL A 683 -53.81 12.44 28.98
N PRO A 684 -52.56 12.62 28.56
CA PRO A 684 -51.54 11.70 29.02
C PRO A 684 -50.81 12.11 30.27
N ASN A 685 -50.92 13.33 30.82
CA ASN A 685 -50.00 13.78 31.89
C ASN A 685 -50.73 14.01 33.21
N ALA A 686 -51.18 12.91 33.85
CA ALA A 686 -51.75 12.94 35.19
C ALA A 686 -50.92 12.04 36.13
N CYS A 687 -49.69 12.47 36.32
CA CYS A 687 -48.95 12.36 37.58
C CYS A 687 -49.03 13.76 38.25
#